data_AF-A0A3S0ZT07-F1
#
_entry.id   AF-A0A3S0ZT07-F1
#
_cell.length_a   1.000
_cell.length_b   1.000
_cell.length_c   1.000
_cell.angle_alpha   90.00
_cell.angle_beta   90.00
_cell.angle_gamma   90.00
#
_symmetry.space_group_name_H-M   'P 1'
#
loop_
_entity.id
_entity.type
_entity.pdbx_description
1 polymer ?
#
loop_
_entity_poly.entity_id
_entity_poly.type
_entity_poly.pdbx_seq_one_letter_code
_entity_poly.pdbx_strand_id
1 'polypeptide(L)'
;MMEFDSTDNPGRFFFALSKDLKSIALSNIQFFKSGKQSNHAKFHVLFRLLYEYLDIGIEPTYAELSKLVSEYDYSPEIKGNGYRSLLRVVQKCCLHLLQLCRYISTVRDSMLFRKKVYAKELESYVSALGQLRAVLYYALKLTQYCQRGHLFADEDQLNSDIAEALMIEVESLSQEYFYGRCLGFQYCESMQRPVQAIGIVMASLSEGYLESSQVMRVATSVFNSGKYFLDPELRAKQMVKVTRTADIRFCQTFWNFPESPIMHQLPSFVCPMMEVNEMLTLGPDAFELPSVDGGETVTITPPCAHTGPGHVYTRLISAQLRDGQVGSEYICSYNDSLTKSVKSKGPVSAKPRVPGLVVHFHGGGFVAQSSKSHEVYLRDWAVSLDCPILSVDYSLAPQAPFPRALEECFYAYAWAVQNCEQLGSTGEKIIVVGDSAGGNLAISTAMRAASFGIRPPDGAVLVYPCTVVKYTPSPARLLSLMDPLLPVGLMTRCLAGEEVCGSSPTLATSSPTGWVGVSIIRTPPTPPVISNICFYENDRNCQIIYLNLEEMPTSTFEVQNFSSHSPLHLLRRAAVVKNPYMSPLMASDEMLAGLTRVSIIGCHLDPLLDDSVMMARRLRDLGVPVDLHLVDDLPHGFLNFALLSMEARQAADLCGRKIRDML
;
A
#
# COMPACT_ATOMS: atom_id res chain seq x y z
N MET A 1 25.65 -1.28 17.62
CA MET A 1 24.33 -1.70 17.13
C MET A 1 23.93 -2.92 17.95
N MET A 2 22.95 -2.78 18.85
CA MET A 2 22.31 -3.97 19.43
C MET A 2 21.45 -4.56 18.30
N GLU A 3 21.65 -5.84 17.98
CA GLU A 3 20.80 -6.56 17.03
C GLU A 3 19.35 -6.42 17.50
N PHE A 4 18.53 -5.86 16.59
CA PHE A 4 17.15 -5.48 16.81
C PHE A 4 16.23 -6.70 16.70
N ASP A 5 16.62 -7.85 17.25
CA ASP A 5 15.91 -9.05 16.89
C ASP A 5 16.01 -10.18 17.91
N SER A 6 15.07 -10.23 18.84
CA SER A 6 14.56 -11.52 19.25
C SER A 6 13.17 -11.69 18.65
N THR A 7 13.11 -11.96 17.34
CA THR A 7 11.89 -12.32 16.59
C THR A 7 11.01 -13.31 17.37
N ASP A 8 11.62 -14.18 18.18
CA ASP A 8 10.97 -15.17 19.02
C ASP A 8 10.12 -14.58 20.15
N ASN A 9 10.52 -13.46 20.77
CA ASN A 9 9.80 -12.89 21.90
C ASN A 9 9.91 -11.35 21.92
N PRO A 10 8.99 -10.63 21.26
CA PRO A 10 9.00 -9.17 21.23
C PRO A 10 8.87 -8.54 22.63
N GLY A 11 8.23 -9.25 23.58
CA GLY A 11 8.06 -8.81 24.96
C GLY A 11 9.38 -8.66 25.71
N ARG A 12 10.30 -9.63 25.59
CA ARG A 12 11.55 -9.63 26.39
C ARG A 12 12.39 -8.37 26.17
N PHE A 13 12.61 -8.01 24.91
CA PHE A 13 13.35 -6.80 24.56
C PHE A 13 12.61 -5.54 25.01
N PHE A 14 11.29 -5.48 24.75
CA PHE A 14 10.48 -4.33 25.10
C PHE A 14 10.47 -4.04 26.61
N PHE A 15 10.31 -5.04 27.47
CA PHE A 15 10.28 -4.79 28.93
C PHE A 15 11.63 -4.33 29.49
N ALA A 16 12.75 -4.79 28.92
CA ALA A 16 14.07 -4.26 29.26
C ALA A 16 14.21 -2.79 28.84
N LEU A 17 13.80 -2.47 27.61
CA LEU A 17 13.79 -1.10 27.08
C LEU A 17 12.88 -0.17 27.90
N SER A 18 11.66 -0.63 28.23
CA SER A 18 10.68 0.13 29.00
C SER A 18 11.17 0.39 30.43
N LYS A 19 11.79 -0.61 31.07
CA LYS A 19 12.40 -0.44 32.40
C LYS A 19 13.45 0.66 32.41
N ASP A 20 14.37 0.66 31.44
CA ASP A 20 15.40 1.69 31.31
C ASP A 20 14.78 3.08 31.06
N LEU A 21 13.77 3.14 30.19
CA LEU A 21 13.08 4.38 29.83
C LEU A 21 12.28 4.96 31.00
N LYS A 22 11.58 4.13 31.77
CA LYS A 22 10.87 4.54 33.00
C LYS A 22 11.85 5.03 34.06
N SER A 23 12.99 4.35 34.24
CA SER A 23 14.02 4.75 35.20
C SER A 23 14.59 6.14 34.88
N ILE A 24 14.91 6.42 33.61
CA ILE A 24 15.43 7.73 33.21
C ILE A 24 14.36 8.82 33.24
N ALA A 25 13.10 8.47 32.93
CA ALA A 25 11.98 9.39 33.08
C ALA A 25 11.81 9.80 34.54
N LEU A 26 11.82 8.87 35.50
CA LEU A 26 11.75 9.16 36.94
C LEU A 26 12.86 10.09 37.42
N SER A 27 14.11 9.84 36.99
CA SER A 27 15.23 10.73 37.31
C SER A 27 15.01 12.15 36.82
N ASN A 28 14.49 12.33 35.59
CA ASN A 28 14.19 13.65 35.06
C ASN A 28 12.96 14.30 35.69
N ILE A 29 11.93 13.53 36.05
CA ILE A 29 10.76 14.03 36.80
C ILE A 29 11.24 14.71 38.09
N GLN A 30 12.12 14.05 38.84
CA GLN A 30 12.68 14.59 40.09
C GLN A 30 13.50 15.85 39.84
N PHE A 31 14.38 15.85 38.84
CA PHE A 31 15.22 16.99 38.50
C PHE A 31 14.40 18.23 38.11
N PHE A 32 13.39 18.07 37.25
CA PHE A 32 12.60 19.19 36.75
C PHE A 32 11.49 19.65 37.70
N LYS A 33 11.20 18.91 38.79
CA LYS A 33 10.12 19.20 39.75
C LYS A 33 10.22 20.58 40.42
N SER A 34 11.44 21.06 40.69
CA SER A 34 11.69 22.29 41.47
C SER A 34 11.97 23.53 40.60
N GLY A 35 11.97 23.39 39.27
CA GLY A 35 12.34 24.48 38.37
C GLY A 35 11.25 25.54 38.23
N LYS A 36 11.57 26.80 38.52
CA LYS A 36 10.67 27.95 38.35
C LYS A 36 10.56 28.46 36.89
N GLN A 37 11.39 27.96 35.98
CA GLN A 37 11.38 28.35 34.57
C GLN A 37 10.30 27.58 33.80
N SER A 38 9.57 28.25 32.89
CA SER A 38 8.51 27.64 32.07
C SER A 38 8.93 26.33 31.37
N ASN A 39 10.17 26.25 30.87
CA ASN A 39 10.68 25.03 30.24
C ASN A 39 10.87 23.86 31.23
N HIS A 40 11.20 24.11 32.50
CA HIS A 40 11.34 23.05 33.50
C HIS A 40 9.98 22.41 33.81
N ALA A 41 8.93 23.23 33.97
CA ALA A 41 7.57 22.73 34.13
C ALA A 41 7.14 21.87 32.93
N LYS A 42 7.46 22.29 31.70
CA LYS A 42 7.17 21.51 30.50
C LYS A 42 7.89 20.15 30.50
N PHE A 43 9.20 20.12 30.77
CA PHE A 43 9.91 18.84 30.89
C PHE A 43 9.32 17.94 31.97
N HIS A 44 9.01 18.48 33.15
CA HIS A 44 8.40 17.71 34.23
C HIS A 44 7.11 17.03 33.80
N VAL A 45 6.20 17.76 33.13
CA VAL A 45 4.95 17.20 32.59
C VAL A 45 5.23 16.13 31.53
N LEU A 46 6.13 16.40 30.57
CA LEU A 46 6.44 15.45 29.50
C LEU A 46 7.03 14.13 30.02
N PHE A 47 7.95 14.18 30.99
CA PHE A 47 8.51 12.96 31.56
C PHE A 47 7.49 12.19 32.41
N ARG A 48 6.54 12.88 33.07
CA ARG A 48 5.41 12.22 33.75
C ARG A 48 4.51 11.50 32.77
N LEU A 49 4.10 12.17 31.68
CA LEU A 49 3.30 11.56 30.63
C LEU A 49 4.01 10.35 30.01
N LEU A 50 5.31 10.48 29.73
CA LEU A 50 6.12 9.36 29.25
C LEU A 50 6.05 8.16 30.20
N TYR A 51 6.24 8.38 31.50
CA TYR A 51 6.16 7.31 32.50
C TYR A 51 4.77 6.68 32.54
N GLU A 52 3.71 7.50 32.63
CA GLU A 52 2.32 7.06 32.74
C GLU A 52 1.88 6.28 31.47
N TYR A 53 2.28 6.73 30.28
CA TYR A 53 2.00 6.03 29.03
C TYR A 53 2.67 4.66 28.97
N LEU A 54 3.91 4.53 29.43
CA LEU A 54 4.60 3.23 29.45
C LEU A 54 3.99 2.28 30.48
N ASP A 55 3.85 2.74 31.72
CA ASP A 55 3.49 1.91 32.87
C ASP A 55 2.03 1.43 32.82
N ILE A 56 1.10 2.36 32.58
CA ILE A 56 -0.34 2.08 32.66
C ILE A 56 -0.92 1.80 31.26
N GLY A 57 -0.39 2.46 30.24
CA GLY A 57 -0.96 2.42 28.89
C GLY A 57 -0.43 1.30 28.01
N ILE A 58 0.89 1.25 27.84
CA ILE A 58 1.53 0.43 26.80
C ILE A 58 1.90 -0.94 27.35
N GLU A 59 2.59 -1.04 28.49
CA GLU A 59 3.10 -2.31 29.00
C GLU A 59 2.03 -3.42 29.12
N PRO A 60 0.83 -3.17 29.67
CA PRO A 60 -0.19 -4.22 29.78
C PRO A 60 -0.67 -4.70 28.41
N THR A 61 -1.02 -3.78 27.52
CA THR A 61 -1.51 -4.08 26.17
C THR A 61 -0.45 -4.77 25.32
N TYR A 62 0.80 -4.31 25.44
CA TYR A 62 1.95 -4.90 24.77
C TYR A 62 2.19 -6.34 25.24
N ALA A 63 2.06 -6.60 26.55
CA ALA A 63 2.21 -7.93 27.13
C ALA A 63 1.19 -8.92 26.54
N GLU A 64 -0.09 -8.52 26.46
CA GLU A 64 -1.15 -9.38 25.92
C GLU A 64 -0.95 -9.64 24.43
N LEU A 65 -0.72 -8.60 23.63
CA LEU A 65 -0.47 -8.76 22.19
C LEU A 65 0.76 -9.64 21.92
N SER A 66 1.83 -9.48 22.71
CA SER A 66 3.06 -10.28 22.55
C SER A 66 2.85 -11.78 22.74
N LYS A 67 1.83 -12.19 23.51
CA LYS A 67 1.48 -13.62 23.67
C LYS A 67 0.76 -14.18 22.45
N LEU A 68 0.05 -13.33 21.71
CA LEU A 68 -0.84 -13.72 20.62
C LEU A 68 -0.17 -13.65 19.24
N VAL A 69 0.84 -12.78 19.06
CA VAL A 69 1.39 -12.47 17.73
C VAL A 69 1.88 -13.68 16.93
N SER A 70 2.39 -14.73 17.59
CA SER A 70 2.88 -15.93 16.91
C SER A 70 1.75 -16.76 16.28
N GLU A 71 0.52 -16.64 16.78
CA GLU A 71 -0.64 -17.35 16.23
C GLU A 71 -1.06 -16.79 14.87
N TYR A 72 -0.65 -15.57 14.55
CA TYR A 72 -1.00 -14.88 13.32
C TYR A 72 0.13 -14.91 12.28
N ASP A 73 1.32 -15.43 12.62
CA ASP A 73 2.44 -15.53 11.69
C ASP A 73 2.16 -16.49 10.53
N TYR A 74 2.76 -16.23 9.37
CA TYR A 74 2.62 -17.10 8.22
C TYR A 74 3.12 -18.52 8.54
N SER A 75 4.31 -18.63 9.11
CA SER A 75 4.91 -19.87 9.61
C SER A 75 5.88 -19.57 10.77
N PRO A 76 6.36 -20.60 11.51
CA PRO A 76 7.41 -20.40 12.51
C PRO A 76 8.69 -19.77 11.96
N GLU A 77 9.00 -19.98 10.68
CA GLU A 77 10.18 -19.45 9.99
C GLU A 77 9.94 -18.05 9.45
N ILE A 78 8.74 -17.76 8.95
CA ILE A 78 8.35 -16.47 8.38
C ILE A 78 7.38 -15.79 9.34
N LYS A 79 7.96 -15.04 10.27
CA LYS A 79 7.22 -14.30 11.29
C LYS A 79 6.88 -12.92 10.77
N GLY A 80 5.60 -12.62 10.63
CA GLY A 80 5.15 -11.31 10.19
C GLY A 80 3.65 -11.22 10.07
N ASN A 81 3.11 -10.20 10.72
CA ASN A 81 1.71 -9.83 10.71
C ASN A 81 1.57 -8.41 11.31
N GLY A 82 0.43 -7.77 11.11
CA GLY A 82 0.19 -6.41 11.58
C GLY A 82 0.41 -6.21 13.08
N TYR A 83 0.10 -7.19 13.95
CA TYR A 83 0.33 -7.05 15.39
C TYR A 83 1.83 -6.92 15.70
N ARG A 84 2.67 -7.77 15.09
CA ARG A 84 4.13 -7.65 15.22
C ARG A 84 4.64 -6.30 14.75
N SER A 85 4.10 -5.80 13.64
CA SER A 85 4.48 -4.50 13.07
C SER A 85 4.19 -3.36 14.04
N LEU A 86 3.00 -3.35 14.66
CA LEU A 86 2.65 -2.34 15.67
C LEU A 86 3.56 -2.42 16.91
N LEU A 87 3.86 -3.63 17.39
CA LEU A 87 4.79 -3.82 18.51
C LEU A 87 6.20 -3.33 18.16
N ARG A 88 6.67 -3.53 16.91
CA ARG A 88 7.96 -3.03 16.41
C ARG A 88 7.99 -1.50 16.33
N VAL A 89 6.92 -0.88 15.86
CA VAL A 89 6.81 0.60 15.83
C VAL A 89 6.92 1.18 17.23
N VAL A 90 6.26 0.57 18.22
CA VAL A 90 6.34 0.98 19.64
C VAL A 90 7.77 0.84 20.17
N GLN A 91 8.44 -0.28 19.90
CA GLN A 91 9.85 -0.47 20.28
C GLN A 91 10.75 0.62 19.67
N LYS A 92 10.58 0.96 18.39
CA LYS A 92 11.35 2.02 17.72
C LYS A 92 11.11 3.39 18.36
N CYS A 93 9.86 3.72 18.67
CA CYS A 93 9.51 4.97 19.36
C CYS A 93 10.17 5.04 20.75
N CYS A 94 10.04 3.97 21.55
CA CYS A 94 10.65 3.88 22.87
C CYS A 94 12.19 3.95 22.81
N LEU A 95 12.82 3.36 21.81
CA LEU A 95 14.27 3.42 21.65
C LEU A 95 14.75 4.85 21.34
N HIS A 96 14.06 5.54 20.43
CA HIS A 96 14.35 6.94 20.14
C HIS A 96 14.18 7.81 21.39
N LEU A 97 13.06 7.63 22.11
CA LEU A 97 12.80 8.32 23.38
C LEU A 97 13.89 8.04 24.41
N LEU A 98 14.38 6.81 24.53
CA LEU A 98 15.48 6.48 25.44
C LEU A 98 16.77 7.23 25.09
N GLN A 99 17.13 7.29 23.80
CA GLN A 99 18.30 8.04 23.33
C GLN A 99 18.16 9.54 23.65
N LEU A 100 16.99 10.12 23.34
CA LEU A 100 16.68 11.51 23.63
C LEU A 100 16.71 11.81 25.14
N CYS A 101 16.11 10.95 25.97
CA CYS A 101 16.10 11.09 27.42
C CYS A 101 17.52 10.98 28.01
N ARG A 102 18.36 10.07 27.49
CA ARG A 102 19.77 9.93 27.89
C ARG A 102 20.56 11.19 27.55
N TYR A 103 20.38 11.72 26.35
CA TYR A 103 20.99 12.97 25.95
C TYR A 103 20.58 14.12 26.88
N ILE A 104 19.27 14.35 27.06
CA ILE A 104 18.75 15.40 27.96
C ILE A 104 19.34 15.25 29.37
N SER A 105 19.36 14.03 29.92
CA SER A 105 19.91 13.77 31.26
C SER A 105 21.38 14.15 31.39
N THR A 106 22.15 13.99 30.31
CA THR A 106 23.59 14.28 30.28
C THR A 106 23.85 15.78 30.18
N VAL A 107 23.03 16.51 29.42
CA VAL A 107 23.30 17.92 29.10
C VAL A 107 22.42 18.92 29.85
N ARG A 108 21.41 18.48 30.62
CA ARG A 108 20.40 19.36 31.26
C ARG A 108 20.98 20.45 32.18
N ASP A 109 22.17 20.24 32.73
CA ASP A 109 22.87 21.20 33.59
C ASP A 109 23.77 22.18 32.81
N SER A 110 23.99 21.95 31.51
CA SER A 110 24.84 22.79 30.67
C SER A 110 24.16 24.11 30.30
N MET A 111 24.91 25.21 30.31
CA MET A 111 24.44 26.51 29.82
C MET A 111 24.15 26.51 28.31
N LEU A 112 24.76 25.59 27.55
CA LEU A 112 24.53 25.43 26.10
C LEU A 112 23.33 24.54 25.78
N PHE A 113 22.64 24.01 26.79
CA PHE A 113 21.48 23.16 26.59
C PHE A 113 20.34 23.92 25.91
N ARG A 114 20.00 23.50 24.68
CA ARG A 114 18.93 24.10 23.88
C ARG A 114 17.55 23.65 24.37
N LYS A 115 17.17 24.09 25.58
CA LYS A 115 15.94 23.68 26.29
C LYS A 115 14.69 23.65 25.40
N LYS A 116 14.47 24.70 24.59
CA LYS A 116 13.30 24.80 23.70
C LYS A 116 13.27 23.73 22.61
N VAL A 117 14.43 23.40 22.02
CA VAL A 117 14.54 22.41 20.94
C VAL A 117 14.22 21.02 21.48
N TYR A 118 14.91 20.61 22.55
CA TYR A 118 14.72 19.28 23.13
C TYR A 118 13.38 19.10 23.83
N ALA A 119 12.78 20.17 24.39
CA ALA A 119 11.42 20.09 24.91
C ALA A 119 10.40 19.83 23.80
N LYS A 120 10.59 20.44 22.61
CA LYS A 120 9.69 20.26 21.46
C LYS A 120 9.87 18.87 20.81
N GLU A 121 11.10 18.39 20.74
CA GLU A 121 11.41 17.04 20.26
C GLU A 121 10.83 15.97 21.20
N LEU A 122 11.03 16.13 22.52
CA LEU A 122 10.46 15.22 23.53
C LEU A 122 8.93 15.24 23.48
N GLU A 123 8.32 16.41 23.36
CA GLU A 123 6.86 16.55 23.21
C GLU A 123 6.35 15.80 21.98
N SER A 124 7.03 15.93 20.83
CA SER A 124 6.61 15.27 19.59
C SER A 124 6.60 13.74 19.73
N TYR A 125 7.66 13.16 20.30
CA TYR A 125 7.75 11.71 20.48
C TYR A 125 6.89 11.18 21.64
N VAL A 126 6.72 11.94 22.73
CA VAL A 126 5.78 11.55 23.82
C VAL A 126 4.35 11.59 23.31
N SER A 127 3.97 12.57 22.49
CA SER A 127 2.64 12.61 21.86
C SER A 127 2.44 11.47 20.86
N ALA A 128 3.45 11.15 20.04
CA ALA A 128 3.41 10.00 19.15
C ALA A 128 3.26 8.68 19.93
N LEU A 129 3.98 8.52 21.05
CA LEU A 129 3.83 7.39 21.96
C LEU A 129 2.41 7.30 22.54
N GLY A 130 1.80 8.43 22.89
CA GLY A 130 0.41 8.52 23.33
C GLY A 130 -0.59 8.04 22.26
N GLN A 131 -0.35 8.35 20.99
CA GLN A 131 -1.15 7.80 19.87
C GLN A 131 -0.91 6.31 19.68
N LEU A 132 0.35 5.84 19.76
CA LEU A 132 0.66 4.42 19.67
C LEU A 132 0.01 3.60 20.78
N ARG A 133 -0.12 4.15 21.99
CA ARG A 133 -0.91 3.55 23.08
C ARG A 133 -2.36 3.30 22.65
N ALA A 134 -3.01 4.28 22.01
CA ALA A 134 -4.37 4.13 21.50
C ALA A 134 -4.43 3.09 20.38
N VAL A 135 -3.46 3.09 19.47
CA VAL A 135 -3.35 2.09 18.39
C VAL A 135 -3.23 0.67 18.94
N LEU A 136 -2.38 0.44 19.96
CA LEU A 136 -2.27 -0.88 20.60
C LEU A 136 -3.58 -1.31 21.27
N TYR A 137 -4.30 -0.38 21.90
CA TYR A 137 -5.60 -0.68 22.49
C TYR A 137 -6.60 -1.16 21.42
N TYR A 138 -6.67 -0.48 20.28
CA TYR A 138 -7.52 -0.90 19.16
C TYR A 138 -7.07 -2.23 18.56
N ALA A 139 -5.76 -2.46 18.44
CA ALA A 139 -5.24 -3.75 18.01
C ALA A 139 -5.68 -4.88 18.95
N LEU A 140 -5.57 -4.70 20.27
CA LEU A 140 -6.04 -5.69 21.24
C LEU A 140 -7.57 -5.89 21.15
N LYS A 141 -8.35 -4.81 21.05
CA LYS A 141 -9.81 -4.88 20.85
C LYS A 141 -10.17 -5.67 19.58
N LEU A 142 -9.40 -5.51 18.50
CA LEU A 142 -9.61 -6.22 17.24
C LEU A 142 -9.47 -7.74 17.37
N THR A 143 -8.62 -8.23 18.29
CA THR A 143 -8.47 -9.69 18.51
C THR A 143 -9.75 -10.38 18.94
N GLN A 144 -10.70 -9.65 19.54
CA GLN A 144 -12.01 -10.17 19.95
C GLN A 144 -12.96 -10.42 18.76
N TYR A 145 -12.64 -9.88 17.59
CA TYR A 145 -13.46 -9.93 16.39
C TYR A 145 -12.79 -10.70 15.24
N CYS A 146 -11.57 -11.19 15.46
CA CYS A 146 -10.84 -12.00 14.51
C CYS A 146 -10.90 -13.46 14.92
N GLN A 147 -11.23 -14.35 13.99
CA GLN A 147 -11.03 -15.78 14.22
C GLN A 147 -9.55 -16.04 14.49
N ARG A 148 -9.26 -17.08 15.30
CA ARG A 148 -7.89 -17.42 15.68
C ARG A 148 -7.05 -17.67 14.43
N GLY A 149 -5.93 -16.96 14.31
CA GLY A 149 -5.03 -17.01 13.15
C GLY A 149 -5.46 -16.13 11.97
N HIS A 150 -6.69 -15.63 11.89
CA HIS A 150 -7.12 -14.74 10.81
C HIS A 150 -6.84 -13.27 11.15
N LEU A 151 -6.30 -12.52 10.18
CA LEU A 151 -5.92 -11.11 10.39
C LEU A 151 -7.02 -10.10 10.07
N PHE A 152 -8.02 -10.50 9.31
CA PHE A 152 -9.20 -9.70 9.03
C PHE A 152 -10.31 -10.06 10.02
N ALA A 153 -11.11 -9.07 10.41
CA ALA A 153 -12.24 -9.34 11.29
C ALA A 153 -13.31 -10.18 10.58
N ASP A 154 -13.93 -11.08 11.35
CA ASP A 154 -14.99 -11.97 10.89
C ASP A 154 -16.30 -11.18 10.73
N GLU A 155 -16.81 -11.13 9.50
CA GLU A 155 -18.05 -10.39 9.20
C GLU A 155 -19.30 -11.04 9.81
N ASP A 156 -19.29 -12.34 10.06
CA ASP A 156 -20.44 -13.03 10.65
C ASP A 156 -20.52 -12.76 12.17
N GLN A 157 -19.39 -12.46 12.81
CA GLN A 157 -19.32 -12.07 14.22
C GLN A 157 -19.40 -10.55 14.41
N LEU A 158 -18.92 -9.79 13.44
CA LEU A 158 -18.87 -8.34 13.49
C LEU A 158 -20.11 -7.76 12.80
N ASN A 159 -21.13 -7.40 13.58
CA ASN A 159 -22.23 -6.58 13.03
C ASN A 159 -21.61 -5.37 12.29
N SER A 160 -22.16 -5.03 11.13
CA SER A 160 -21.62 -3.97 10.27
C SER A 160 -21.34 -2.69 11.04
N ASP A 161 -22.22 -2.34 11.96
CA ASP A 161 -22.13 -1.08 12.69
C ASP A 161 -20.92 -1.03 13.64
N ILE A 162 -20.47 -2.19 14.16
CA ILE A 162 -19.32 -2.27 15.09
C ILE A 162 -18.01 -2.10 14.34
N ALA A 163 -17.86 -2.72 13.16
CA ALA A 163 -16.68 -2.55 12.31
C ALA A 163 -16.49 -1.09 11.90
N GLU A 164 -17.61 -0.44 11.56
CA GLU A 164 -17.65 0.96 11.13
C GLU A 164 -17.28 1.88 12.29
N ALA A 165 -17.88 1.68 13.47
CA ALA A 165 -17.54 2.44 14.66
C ALA A 165 -16.05 2.31 15.02
N LEU A 166 -15.48 1.09 14.97
CA LEU A 166 -14.07 0.85 15.26
C LEU A 166 -13.14 1.61 14.30
N MET A 167 -13.43 1.59 12.99
CA MET A 167 -12.59 2.29 12.03
C MET A 167 -12.74 3.81 12.10
N ILE A 168 -13.95 4.32 12.33
CA ILE A 168 -14.18 5.76 12.57
C ILE A 168 -13.42 6.22 13.82
N GLU A 169 -13.47 5.43 14.89
CA GLU A 169 -12.71 5.66 16.13
C GLU A 169 -11.19 5.73 15.84
N VAL A 170 -10.65 4.77 15.08
CA VAL A 170 -9.23 4.75 14.67
C VAL A 170 -8.87 5.98 13.83
N GLU A 171 -9.71 6.35 12.85
CA GLU A 171 -9.47 7.51 11.98
C GLU A 171 -9.50 8.85 12.72
N SER A 172 -10.26 8.93 13.81
CA SER A 172 -10.33 10.11 14.68
C SER A 172 -9.03 10.37 15.44
N LEU A 173 -8.13 9.39 15.52
CA LEU A 173 -6.83 9.56 16.15
C LEU A 173 -6.00 10.65 15.46
N SER A 174 -5.18 11.33 16.27
CA SER A 174 -4.42 12.48 15.81
C SER A 174 -3.18 12.05 15.02
N GLN A 175 -3.29 12.05 13.70
CA GLN A 175 -2.19 11.66 12.80
C GLN A 175 -1.07 12.72 12.73
N GLU A 176 -1.33 13.97 13.14
CA GLU A 176 -0.37 15.07 13.09
C GLU A 176 0.95 14.75 13.83
N TYR A 177 0.86 13.96 14.90
CA TYR A 177 2.03 13.57 15.69
C TYR A 177 2.98 12.63 14.95
N PHE A 178 2.50 11.90 13.93
CA PHE A 178 3.33 11.05 13.08
C PHE A 178 3.91 11.81 11.90
N TYR A 179 3.17 12.76 11.31
CA TYR A 179 3.63 13.50 10.11
C TYR A 179 4.52 14.73 10.42
N GLY A 180 4.71 15.04 11.70
CA GLY A 180 5.57 16.12 12.18
C GLY A 180 7.05 15.77 12.20
N ARG A 181 7.68 15.94 13.38
CA ARG A 181 9.09 15.59 13.60
C ARG A 181 9.35 14.10 13.59
N CYS A 182 8.32 13.31 13.88
CA CYS A 182 8.37 11.87 13.90
C CYS A 182 8.28 11.26 12.49
N LEU A 183 8.11 12.05 11.43
CA LEU A 183 7.85 11.52 10.08
C LEU A 183 8.96 10.55 9.63
N GLY A 184 8.56 9.29 9.46
CA GLY A 184 9.40 8.20 8.97
C GLY A 184 10.25 7.51 10.05
N PHE A 185 10.06 7.81 11.34
CA PHE A 185 10.85 7.21 12.43
C PHE A 185 10.80 5.68 12.47
N GLN A 186 9.72 5.09 11.94
CA GLN A 186 9.51 3.65 11.91
C GLN A 186 10.36 2.95 10.84
N TYR A 187 10.75 3.64 9.76
CA TYR A 187 11.49 3.05 8.65
C TYR A 187 13.00 3.02 8.91
N CYS A 188 13.76 2.40 8.01
CA CYS A 188 15.22 2.42 8.03
C CYS A 188 15.77 3.84 7.82
N GLU A 189 17.00 4.08 8.25
CA GLU A 189 17.61 5.42 8.23
C GLU A 189 17.67 6.03 6.83
N SER A 190 17.97 5.21 5.81
CA SER A 190 18.03 5.65 4.41
C SER A 190 16.67 6.11 3.86
N MET A 191 15.55 5.66 4.45
CA MET A 191 14.20 6.03 4.04
C MET A 191 13.67 7.29 4.73
N GLN A 192 14.25 7.72 5.85
CA GLN A 192 13.73 8.87 6.59
C GLN A 192 13.75 10.16 5.78
N ARG A 193 14.84 10.43 5.04
CA ARG A 193 14.97 11.63 4.20
C ARG A 193 14.05 11.61 2.98
N PRO A 194 13.98 10.52 2.19
CA PRO A 194 12.98 10.39 1.11
C PRO A 194 11.55 10.63 1.59
N VAL A 195 11.15 10.02 2.71
CA VAL A 195 9.79 10.17 3.25
C VAL A 195 9.51 11.61 3.70
N GLN A 196 10.48 12.28 4.31
CA GLN A 196 10.35 13.71 4.65
C GLN A 196 10.21 14.60 3.41
N ALA A 197 10.94 14.30 2.32
CA ALA A 197 10.83 15.02 1.06
C ALA A 197 9.42 14.87 0.47
N ILE A 198 8.86 13.66 0.50
CA ILE A 198 7.49 13.39 0.06
C ILE A 198 6.48 14.20 0.87
N GLY A 199 6.64 14.25 2.20
CA GLY A 199 5.76 15.07 3.04
C GLY A 199 5.82 16.57 2.71
N ILE A 200 7.00 17.08 2.36
CA ILE A 200 7.17 18.48 1.91
C ILE A 200 6.48 18.70 0.56
N VAL A 201 6.68 17.78 -0.39
CA VAL A 201 6.05 17.87 -1.72
C VAL A 201 4.53 17.81 -1.60
N MET A 202 3.99 16.90 -0.80
CA MET A 202 2.54 16.76 -0.56
C MET A 202 1.95 18.05 0.01
N ALA A 203 2.56 18.59 1.07
CA ALA A 203 2.11 19.82 1.69
C ALA A 203 2.20 21.01 0.73
N SER A 204 3.30 21.13 -0.03
CA SER A 204 3.52 22.24 -0.96
C SER A 204 2.57 22.21 -2.16
N LEU A 205 2.37 21.02 -2.77
CA LEU A 205 1.47 20.84 -3.91
C LEU A 205 0.03 21.15 -3.54
N SER A 206 -0.38 20.83 -2.31
CA SER A 206 -1.76 21.03 -1.87
C SER A 206 -2.18 22.49 -1.77
N GLU A 207 -1.27 23.40 -1.47
CA GLU A 207 -1.59 24.84 -1.43
C GLU A 207 -1.60 25.45 -2.82
N GLY A 208 -0.71 25.00 -3.71
CA GLY A 208 -0.73 25.41 -5.12
C GLY A 208 -1.93 24.84 -5.89
N TYR A 209 -2.52 23.73 -5.44
CA TYR A 209 -3.60 23.04 -6.15
C TYR A 209 -4.84 23.91 -6.40
N LEU A 210 -5.11 24.91 -5.56
CA LEU A 210 -6.22 25.86 -5.74
C LEU A 210 -5.90 27.01 -6.72
N GLU A 211 -4.66 27.15 -7.17
CA GLU A 211 -4.24 28.23 -8.05
C GLU A 211 -4.48 27.89 -9.53
N SER A 212 -5.14 28.81 -10.25
CA SER A 212 -5.62 28.59 -11.62
C SER A 212 -4.54 28.56 -12.69
N SER A 213 -3.31 29.01 -12.41
CA SER A 213 -2.23 29.07 -13.40
C SER A 213 -1.06 28.14 -13.09
N GLN A 214 -0.56 27.45 -14.11
CA GLN A 214 0.51 26.45 -13.98
C GLN A 214 1.85 27.06 -13.55
N VAL A 215 2.17 28.28 -14.00
CA VAL A 215 3.40 29.00 -13.60
C VAL A 215 3.34 29.45 -12.15
N MET A 216 2.21 30.02 -11.72
CA MET A 216 2.02 30.42 -10.31
C MET A 216 2.05 29.19 -9.40
N ARG A 217 1.39 28.09 -9.79
CA ARG A 217 1.46 26.79 -9.08
C ARG A 217 2.88 26.33 -8.80
N VAL A 218 3.79 26.39 -9.78
CA VAL A 218 5.19 25.97 -9.62
C VAL A 218 5.95 26.93 -8.71
N ALA A 219 5.78 28.25 -8.91
CA ALA A 219 6.43 29.27 -8.07
C ALA A 219 5.97 29.19 -6.60
N THR A 220 4.67 29.03 -6.38
CA THR A 220 4.03 28.82 -5.08
C THR A 220 4.52 27.52 -4.43
N SER A 221 4.66 26.42 -5.20
CA SER A 221 5.18 25.15 -4.68
C SER A 221 6.64 25.24 -4.22
N VAL A 222 7.49 25.93 -4.97
CA VAL A 222 8.91 26.14 -4.59
C VAL A 222 9.03 27.02 -3.34
N PHE A 223 8.24 28.11 -3.27
CA PHE A 223 8.23 29.00 -2.09
C PHE A 223 7.68 28.28 -0.84
N ASN A 224 6.60 27.51 -0.99
CA ASN A 224 5.98 26.77 0.11
C ASN A 224 6.81 25.56 0.57
N SER A 225 7.69 25.01 -0.28
CA SER A 225 8.60 23.94 0.13
C SER A 225 9.52 24.36 1.28
N GLY A 226 9.98 25.63 1.28
CA GLY A 226 10.85 26.17 2.33
C GLY A 226 10.16 26.23 3.70
N LYS A 227 8.91 26.70 3.77
CA LYS A 227 8.19 26.78 5.05
C LYS A 227 7.90 25.41 5.66
N TYR A 228 7.54 24.42 4.84
CA TYR A 228 7.24 23.06 5.31
C TYR A 228 8.50 22.27 5.67
N PHE A 229 9.65 22.64 5.12
CA PHE A 229 10.94 22.14 5.58
C PHE A 229 11.31 22.69 6.97
N LEU A 230 11.08 23.99 7.21
CA LEU A 230 11.45 24.67 8.45
C LEU A 230 10.48 24.41 9.62
N ASP A 231 9.20 24.16 9.32
CA ASP A 231 8.16 23.89 10.32
C ASP A 231 7.49 22.51 10.09
N PRO A 232 8.04 21.43 10.69
CA PRO A 232 7.48 20.10 10.61
C PRO A 232 6.05 19.98 11.15
N GLU A 233 5.67 20.76 12.17
CA GLU A 233 4.32 20.70 12.73
C GLU A 233 3.30 21.33 11.78
N LEU A 234 3.67 22.43 11.12
CA LEU A 234 2.85 23.01 10.06
C LEU A 234 2.71 22.04 8.87
N ARG A 235 3.80 21.36 8.48
CA ARG A 235 3.78 20.31 7.46
C ARG A 235 2.79 19.20 7.85
N ALA A 236 2.84 18.73 9.09
CA ALA A 236 1.96 17.67 9.58
C ALA A 236 0.48 18.05 9.45
N LYS A 237 0.12 19.24 9.92
CA LYS A 237 -1.26 19.77 9.82
C LYS A 237 -1.74 19.80 8.37
N GLN A 238 -0.89 20.26 7.45
CA GLN A 238 -1.25 20.30 6.04
C GLN A 238 -1.39 18.89 5.47
N MET A 239 -0.47 17.96 5.77
CA MET A 239 -0.55 16.57 5.32
C MET A 239 -1.84 15.90 5.81
N VAL A 240 -2.19 16.04 7.10
CA VAL A 240 -3.44 15.47 7.66
C VAL A 240 -4.66 16.09 7.00
N LYS A 241 -4.69 17.42 6.85
CA LYS A 241 -5.78 18.11 6.16
C LYS A 241 -5.98 17.54 4.75
N VAL A 242 -4.91 17.48 3.97
CA VAL A 242 -4.95 17.03 2.57
C VAL A 242 -5.35 15.56 2.46
N THR A 243 -4.75 14.69 3.26
CA THR A 243 -5.10 13.26 3.25
C THR A 243 -6.56 13.04 3.63
N ARG A 244 -7.18 13.89 4.46
CA ARG A 244 -8.62 13.83 4.81
C ARG A 244 -9.55 14.55 3.83
N THR A 245 -9.14 15.66 3.22
CA THR A 245 -10.05 16.52 2.42
C THR A 245 -9.80 16.55 0.91
N ALA A 246 -8.66 16.05 0.43
CA ALA A 246 -8.34 16.08 -0.99
C ALA A 246 -9.38 15.33 -1.85
N ASP A 247 -9.43 15.63 -3.14
CA ASP A 247 -10.23 14.85 -4.09
C ASP A 247 -9.34 13.80 -4.80
N ILE A 248 -9.96 12.96 -5.63
CA ILE A 248 -9.23 11.95 -6.39
C ILE A 248 -8.22 12.60 -7.38
N ARG A 249 -8.53 13.79 -7.89
CA ARG A 249 -7.67 14.53 -8.84
C ARG A 249 -6.38 15.02 -8.20
N PHE A 250 -6.41 15.45 -6.94
CA PHE A 250 -5.21 15.73 -6.18
C PHE A 250 -4.35 14.47 -6.03
N CYS A 251 -4.97 13.32 -5.73
CA CYS A 251 -4.25 12.05 -5.63
C CYS A 251 -3.55 11.70 -6.95
N GLN A 252 -4.26 11.83 -8.09
CA GLN A 252 -3.68 11.66 -9.43
C GLN A 252 -2.50 12.61 -9.67
N THR A 253 -2.67 13.90 -9.37
CA THR A 253 -1.62 14.92 -9.57
C THR A 253 -0.38 14.63 -8.72
N PHE A 254 -0.59 14.23 -7.47
CA PHE A 254 0.49 13.92 -6.53
C PHE A 254 1.26 12.65 -6.94
N TRP A 255 0.55 11.57 -7.24
CA TRP A 255 1.18 10.30 -7.59
C TRP A 255 1.80 10.28 -8.98
N ASN A 256 1.32 11.13 -9.89
CA ASN A 256 1.95 11.36 -11.20
C ASN A 256 3.10 12.38 -11.14
N PHE A 257 3.46 12.91 -9.97
CA PHE A 257 4.57 13.86 -9.84
C PHE A 257 5.91 13.32 -10.41
N PRO A 258 6.28 12.04 -10.22
CA PRO A 258 7.46 11.45 -10.87
C PRO A 258 7.44 11.51 -12.40
N GLU A 259 6.25 11.60 -13.02
CA GLU A 259 6.07 11.73 -14.48
C GLU A 259 6.03 13.19 -14.94
N SER A 260 6.17 14.15 -14.03
CA SER A 260 6.27 15.56 -14.42
C SER A 260 7.47 15.77 -15.36
N PRO A 261 7.42 16.75 -16.30
CA PRO A 261 8.50 17.00 -17.25
C PRO A 261 9.88 17.22 -16.61
N ILE A 262 9.91 17.64 -15.34
CA ILE A 262 11.11 17.87 -14.54
C ILE A 262 11.73 16.54 -14.08
N MET A 263 10.90 15.56 -13.70
CA MET A 263 11.33 14.30 -13.09
C MET A 263 11.40 13.14 -14.10
N HIS A 264 10.62 13.19 -15.18
CA HIS A 264 10.45 12.11 -16.14
C HIS A 264 11.73 11.75 -16.92
N GLN A 265 12.71 12.64 -16.99
CA GLN A 265 14.02 12.34 -17.61
C GLN A 265 15.02 11.71 -16.63
N LEU A 266 14.76 11.77 -15.32
CA LEU A 266 15.70 11.30 -14.30
C LEU A 266 16.13 9.84 -14.52
N PRO A 267 15.21 8.87 -14.78
CA PRO A 267 15.62 7.48 -15.03
C PRO A 267 16.57 7.33 -16.23
N SER A 268 16.46 8.19 -17.25
CA SER A 268 17.35 8.12 -18.41
C SER A 268 18.78 8.60 -18.12
N PHE A 269 19.01 9.34 -17.03
CA PHE A 269 20.33 9.80 -16.63
C PHE A 269 21.00 8.90 -15.58
N VAL A 270 20.22 8.21 -14.76
CA VAL A 270 20.72 7.46 -13.60
C VAL A 270 20.49 5.95 -13.68
N CYS A 271 19.51 5.48 -14.45
CA CYS A 271 19.27 4.06 -14.69
C CYS A 271 19.98 3.57 -15.96
N PRO A 272 20.24 2.26 -16.09
CA PRO A 272 20.87 1.68 -17.28
C PRO A 272 20.14 2.06 -18.58
N MET A 273 20.89 2.32 -19.66
CA MET A 273 20.33 2.58 -20.98
C MET A 273 19.71 1.31 -21.56
N MET A 274 18.52 1.43 -22.13
CA MET A 274 17.82 0.33 -22.81
C MET A 274 17.98 0.47 -24.31
N GLU A 275 18.27 -0.63 -25.00
CA GLU A 275 18.23 -0.66 -26.47
C GLU A 275 16.79 -0.63 -27.00
N VAL A 276 15.82 -1.14 -26.25
CA VAL A 276 14.39 -1.03 -26.54
C VAL A 276 13.66 -0.46 -25.33
N ASN A 277 12.96 0.66 -25.52
CA ASN A 277 12.05 1.26 -24.53
C ASN A 277 10.93 1.99 -25.28
N GLU A 278 10.05 1.23 -25.89
CA GLU A 278 9.09 1.73 -26.87
C GLU A 278 7.66 1.46 -26.43
N MET A 279 6.75 2.37 -26.80
CA MET A 279 5.32 2.14 -26.65
C MET A 279 4.81 1.27 -27.80
N LEU A 280 4.02 0.26 -27.46
CA LEU A 280 3.26 -0.56 -28.40
C LEU A 280 1.78 -0.24 -28.23
N THR A 281 1.08 -0.17 -29.35
CA THR A 281 -0.37 0.01 -29.39
C THR A 281 -1.01 -1.29 -29.86
N LEU A 282 -1.73 -1.96 -28.98
CA LEU A 282 -2.48 -3.15 -29.33
C LEU A 282 -3.84 -2.71 -29.91
N GLY A 283 -4.16 -3.20 -31.11
CA GLY A 283 -5.44 -2.92 -31.78
C GLY A 283 -6.63 -3.46 -30.99
N PRO A 284 -7.84 -2.89 -31.13
CA PRO A 284 -9.06 -3.38 -30.48
C PRO A 284 -9.69 -4.57 -31.24
N ASP A 285 -8.87 -5.46 -31.79
CA ASP A 285 -9.34 -6.56 -32.62
C ASP A 285 -9.44 -7.85 -31.80
N ALA A 286 -10.47 -8.64 -32.05
CA ALA A 286 -10.57 -9.98 -31.46
C ALA A 286 -9.56 -10.92 -32.12
N PHE A 287 -8.98 -11.83 -31.35
CA PHE A 287 -8.06 -12.84 -31.85
C PHE A 287 -8.26 -14.19 -31.16
N GLU A 288 -7.79 -15.26 -31.81
CA GLU A 288 -7.95 -16.63 -31.33
C GLU A 288 -6.67 -17.13 -30.64
N LEU A 289 -6.83 -17.79 -29.49
CA LEU A 289 -5.76 -18.50 -28.79
C LEU A 289 -6.06 -20.00 -28.69
N PRO A 290 -5.06 -20.88 -28.71
CA PRO A 290 -5.27 -22.29 -28.40
C PRO A 290 -5.81 -22.49 -26.98
N SER A 291 -6.83 -23.33 -26.83
CA SER A 291 -7.29 -23.78 -25.50
C SER A 291 -6.27 -24.73 -24.86
N VAL A 292 -6.12 -24.64 -23.54
CA VAL A 292 -5.25 -25.56 -22.77
C VAL A 292 -5.76 -27.00 -22.75
N ASP A 293 -7.06 -27.22 -22.92
CA ASP A 293 -7.69 -28.55 -22.89
C ASP A 293 -7.51 -29.33 -24.21
N GLY A 294 -6.78 -28.77 -25.17
CA GLY A 294 -6.55 -29.39 -26.49
C GLY A 294 -7.78 -29.38 -27.41
N GLY A 295 -8.83 -28.62 -27.07
CA GLY A 295 -10.05 -28.41 -27.85
C GLY A 295 -9.93 -27.29 -28.91
N GLU A 296 -11.08 -26.67 -29.23
CA GLU A 296 -11.17 -25.51 -30.13
C GLU A 296 -10.42 -24.27 -29.58
N THR A 297 -10.19 -23.28 -30.44
CA THR A 297 -9.59 -22.00 -30.02
C THR A 297 -10.56 -21.21 -29.13
N VAL A 298 -9.98 -20.33 -28.31
CA VAL A 298 -10.70 -19.40 -27.46
C VAL A 298 -10.57 -18.00 -28.04
N THR A 299 -11.71 -17.35 -28.30
CA THR A 299 -11.76 -15.96 -28.77
C THR A 299 -11.46 -15.00 -27.63
N ILE A 300 -10.41 -14.19 -27.78
CA ILE A 300 -10.08 -13.07 -26.90
C ILE A 300 -10.73 -11.81 -27.45
N THR A 301 -11.74 -11.30 -26.75
CA THR A 301 -12.43 -10.07 -27.13
C THR A 301 -11.67 -8.84 -26.63
N PRO A 302 -11.69 -7.73 -27.39
CA PRO A 302 -11.09 -6.48 -26.94
C PRO A 302 -11.75 -5.94 -25.66
N PRO A 303 -11.01 -5.22 -24.80
CA PRO A 303 -11.55 -4.56 -23.62
C PRO A 303 -12.63 -3.56 -24.00
N CYS A 304 -13.80 -3.65 -23.37
CA CYS A 304 -14.97 -2.88 -23.77
C CYS A 304 -15.68 -2.18 -22.60
N ALA A 305 -15.37 -2.53 -21.35
CA ALA A 305 -16.00 -1.93 -20.18
C ALA A 305 -15.89 -0.39 -20.21
N HIS A 306 -17.01 0.27 -19.92
CA HIS A 306 -17.21 1.73 -19.78
C HIS A 306 -17.02 2.60 -21.03
N THR A 307 -16.06 2.28 -21.90
CA THR A 307 -15.69 3.14 -23.04
C THR A 307 -15.77 2.44 -24.41
N GLY A 308 -16.19 1.17 -24.46
CA GLY A 308 -16.21 0.37 -25.69
C GLY A 308 -14.83 -0.16 -26.08
N PRO A 309 -14.74 -0.91 -27.20
CA PRO A 309 -13.48 -1.44 -27.72
C PRO A 309 -12.47 -0.31 -27.94
N GLY A 310 -11.29 -0.44 -27.34
CA GLY A 310 -10.23 0.58 -27.43
C GLY A 310 -8.85 -0.04 -27.47
N HIS A 311 -7.87 0.77 -27.89
CA HIS A 311 -6.48 0.35 -27.89
C HIS A 311 -5.98 0.06 -26.48
N VAL A 312 -5.13 -0.95 -26.34
CA VAL A 312 -4.35 -1.19 -25.12
C VAL A 312 -2.93 -0.72 -25.35
N TYR A 313 -2.42 0.12 -24.45
CA TYR A 313 -1.06 0.62 -24.53
C TYR A 313 -0.15 -0.24 -23.66
N THR A 314 1.02 -0.55 -24.19
CA THR A 314 2.05 -1.29 -23.44
C THR A 314 3.42 -0.67 -23.73
N ARG A 315 4.37 -0.86 -22.83
CA ARG A 315 5.77 -0.44 -22.99
C ARG A 315 6.64 -1.68 -23.04
N LEU A 316 7.36 -1.86 -24.14
CA LEU A 316 8.36 -2.90 -24.27
C LEU A 316 9.73 -2.35 -23.82
N ILE A 317 10.27 -2.96 -22.77
CA ILE A 317 11.57 -2.62 -22.20
C ILE A 317 12.51 -3.83 -22.40
N SER A 318 13.62 -3.62 -23.10
CA SER A 318 14.67 -4.64 -23.27
C SER A 318 16.04 -3.98 -23.20
N ALA A 319 16.92 -4.56 -22.37
CA ALA A 319 18.31 -4.09 -22.26
C ALA A 319 19.07 -4.23 -23.59
N GLN A 320 18.71 -5.22 -24.40
CA GLN A 320 19.33 -5.55 -25.68
C GLN A 320 18.25 -5.71 -26.75
N LEU A 321 18.53 -5.27 -27.98
CA LEU A 321 17.69 -5.51 -29.14
C LEU A 321 17.74 -7.00 -29.49
N ARG A 322 16.57 -7.64 -29.55
CA ARG A 322 16.43 -9.08 -29.85
C ARG A 322 15.66 -9.33 -31.14
N ASP A 323 15.87 -10.51 -31.72
CA ASP A 323 15.18 -10.95 -32.92
C ASP A 323 13.66 -10.89 -32.72
N GLY A 324 12.96 -10.28 -33.69
CA GLY A 324 11.52 -9.99 -33.63
C GLY A 324 11.17 -8.58 -33.14
N GLN A 325 12.10 -7.89 -32.44
CA GLN A 325 11.92 -6.48 -32.04
C GLN A 325 12.40 -5.50 -33.13
N VAL A 326 13.06 -5.99 -34.18
CA VAL A 326 13.53 -5.16 -35.32
C VAL A 326 12.40 -4.96 -36.31
N GLY A 327 12.03 -3.70 -36.58
CA GLY A 327 11.08 -3.37 -37.64
C GLY A 327 9.67 -3.94 -37.46
N SER A 328 9.29 -4.33 -36.23
CA SER A 328 7.93 -4.76 -35.91
C SER A 328 6.95 -3.63 -36.17
N GLU A 329 5.90 -3.92 -36.95
CA GLU A 329 4.83 -2.97 -37.33
C GLU A 329 4.06 -2.41 -36.12
N TYR A 330 4.19 -3.05 -34.96
CA TYR A 330 3.53 -2.66 -33.70
C TYR A 330 4.37 -1.72 -32.82
N ILE A 331 5.65 -1.51 -33.16
CA ILE A 331 6.53 -0.59 -32.44
C ILE A 331 6.32 0.83 -33.01
N CYS A 332 5.39 1.56 -32.41
CA CYS A 332 5.10 2.94 -32.78
C CYS A 332 5.76 3.91 -31.80
N SER A 333 6.68 4.75 -32.30
CA SER A 333 7.13 5.92 -31.55
C SER A 333 5.92 6.83 -31.26
N TYR A 334 5.62 7.06 -29.98
CA TYR A 334 4.50 7.90 -29.49
C TYR A 334 4.51 9.33 -30.05
N ASN A 335 5.64 9.79 -30.59
CA ASN A 335 5.78 11.07 -31.27
C ASN A 335 5.98 10.87 -32.78
N ASP A 336 4.94 10.55 -33.55
CA ASP A 336 4.99 10.97 -34.96
C ASP A 336 3.64 10.90 -35.70
N SER A 337 3.10 12.08 -36.01
CA SER A 337 2.26 12.33 -37.19
C SER A 337 3.08 12.35 -38.49
N LEU A 338 4.24 11.69 -38.50
CA LEU A 338 5.11 11.45 -39.63
C LEU A 338 5.68 10.04 -39.46
N THR A 339 5.25 9.05 -40.23
CA THR A 339 5.94 7.76 -40.31
C THR A 339 7.40 7.94 -40.74
N LYS A 340 8.29 8.24 -39.79
CA LYS A 340 9.72 8.06 -39.93
C LYS A 340 10.03 6.71 -39.35
N SER A 341 10.12 5.73 -40.26
CA SER A 341 10.91 4.51 -40.08
C SER A 341 12.12 4.84 -39.22
N VAL A 342 12.28 4.11 -38.10
CA VAL A 342 13.44 4.18 -37.22
C VAL A 342 14.67 4.24 -38.11
N LYS A 343 15.35 5.39 -38.17
CA LYS A 343 16.63 5.49 -38.89
C LYS A 343 17.58 4.55 -38.18
N SER A 344 17.82 3.39 -38.78
CA SER A 344 18.78 2.39 -38.33
C SER A 344 20.10 3.10 -38.01
N LYS A 345 20.48 3.12 -36.73
CA LYS A 345 21.85 3.47 -36.34
C LYS A 345 22.75 2.31 -36.76
N GLY A 346 23.09 2.24 -38.05
CA GLY A 346 23.93 1.17 -38.62
C GLY A 346 23.28 -0.22 -38.53
N PRO A 347 24.02 -1.28 -38.93
CA PRO A 347 23.59 -2.66 -38.76
C PRO A 347 23.66 -3.02 -37.28
N VAL A 348 22.61 -2.73 -36.52
CA VAL A 348 22.46 -3.27 -35.18
C VAL A 348 22.09 -4.75 -35.36
N SER A 349 23.05 -5.63 -35.10
CA SER A 349 22.78 -7.07 -35.06
C SER A 349 21.88 -7.34 -33.86
N ALA A 350 20.63 -7.70 -34.10
CA ALA A 350 19.76 -8.21 -33.05
C ALA A 350 20.36 -9.49 -32.46
N LYS A 351 20.16 -9.67 -31.16
CA LYS A 351 20.53 -10.90 -30.45
C LYS A 351 19.41 -11.94 -30.53
N PRO A 352 19.71 -13.22 -30.29
CA PRO A 352 18.68 -14.24 -30.23
C PRO A 352 17.59 -13.92 -29.20
N ARG A 353 16.38 -14.41 -29.47
CA ARG A 353 15.28 -14.45 -28.50
C ARG A 353 15.69 -15.23 -27.26
N VAL A 354 15.09 -14.88 -26.12
CA VAL A 354 15.31 -15.59 -24.85
C VAL A 354 14.07 -16.41 -24.46
N PRO A 355 14.20 -17.48 -23.65
CA PRO A 355 13.06 -18.27 -23.18
C PRO A 355 11.99 -17.47 -22.43
N GLY A 356 12.43 -16.44 -21.70
CA GLY A 356 11.63 -15.68 -20.76
C GLY A 356 10.88 -14.49 -21.38
N LEU A 357 9.71 -14.19 -20.84
CA LEU A 357 9.01 -12.92 -20.97
C LEU A 357 8.44 -12.51 -19.61
N VAL A 358 8.63 -11.25 -19.23
CA VAL A 358 8.01 -10.67 -18.04
C VAL A 358 6.86 -9.75 -18.49
N VAL A 359 5.65 -10.00 -17.99
CA VAL A 359 4.50 -9.10 -18.18
C VAL A 359 4.26 -8.34 -16.88
N HIS A 360 4.39 -7.01 -16.93
CA HIS A 360 4.35 -6.15 -15.77
C HIS A 360 3.05 -5.32 -15.71
N PHE A 361 2.45 -5.24 -14.53
CA PHE A 361 1.33 -4.37 -14.22
C PHE A 361 1.75 -3.40 -13.11
N HIS A 362 1.64 -2.09 -13.36
CA HIS A 362 2.15 -1.08 -12.45
C HIS A 362 1.24 -0.83 -11.23
N GLY A 363 1.80 -0.29 -10.15
CA GLY A 363 1.07 0.22 -9.00
C GLY A 363 0.39 1.58 -9.25
N GLY A 364 -0.08 2.23 -8.19
CA GLY A 364 -0.76 3.54 -8.28
C GLY A 364 -2.25 3.52 -7.95
N GLY A 365 -2.70 2.50 -7.20
CA GLY A 365 -4.05 2.43 -6.63
C GLY A 365 -5.16 2.41 -7.66
N PHE A 366 -4.90 1.90 -8.87
CA PHE A 366 -5.80 1.90 -10.04
C PHE A 366 -6.14 3.29 -10.60
N VAL A 367 -5.64 4.36 -10.00
CA VAL A 367 -6.08 5.74 -10.28
C VAL A 367 -4.96 6.62 -10.85
N ALA A 368 -3.71 6.22 -10.69
CA ALA A 368 -2.53 7.00 -11.07
C ALA A 368 -1.39 6.12 -11.61
N GLN A 369 -0.37 6.79 -12.12
CA GLN A 369 0.89 6.28 -12.68
C GLN A 369 0.74 5.52 -14.01
N SER A 370 1.89 5.18 -14.59
CA SER A 370 2.04 4.38 -15.79
C SER A 370 3.31 3.52 -15.70
N SER A 371 3.58 2.70 -16.71
CA SER A 371 4.86 2.01 -16.93
C SER A 371 6.07 2.94 -16.79
N LYS A 372 5.90 4.22 -17.13
CA LYS A 372 6.98 5.20 -17.16
C LYS A 372 7.48 5.58 -15.77
N SER A 373 6.58 5.76 -14.80
CA SER A 373 6.92 5.96 -13.38
C SER A 373 7.78 4.82 -12.82
N HIS A 374 7.58 3.61 -13.33
CA HIS A 374 8.14 2.38 -12.80
C HIS A 374 9.46 1.97 -13.48
N GLU A 375 9.94 2.74 -14.48
CA GLU A 375 11.25 2.52 -15.13
C GLU A 375 12.43 2.47 -14.15
N VAL A 376 12.28 3.09 -12.97
CA VAL A 376 13.30 3.14 -11.92
C VAL A 376 13.82 1.77 -11.50
N TYR A 377 12.95 0.75 -11.44
CA TYR A 377 13.34 -0.63 -11.15
C TYR A 377 13.23 -1.53 -12.38
N LEU A 378 12.31 -1.24 -13.32
CA LEU A 378 12.12 -2.08 -14.52
C LEU A 378 13.38 -2.12 -15.41
N ARG A 379 14.12 -1.01 -15.52
CA ARG A 379 15.37 -0.98 -16.31
C ARG A 379 16.45 -1.85 -15.68
N ASP A 380 16.57 -1.82 -14.35
CA ASP A 380 17.52 -2.67 -13.62
C ASP A 380 17.14 -4.15 -13.70
N TRP A 381 15.84 -4.47 -13.66
CA TRP A 381 15.36 -5.82 -13.90
C TRP A 381 15.60 -6.29 -15.34
N ALA A 382 15.34 -5.46 -16.35
CA ALA A 382 15.60 -5.80 -17.75
C ALA A 382 17.08 -6.14 -17.99
N VAL A 383 18.01 -5.40 -17.37
CA VAL A 383 19.44 -5.73 -17.42
C VAL A 383 19.75 -7.02 -16.65
N SER A 384 19.34 -7.10 -15.39
CA SER A 384 19.75 -8.19 -14.51
C SER A 384 19.12 -9.54 -14.88
N LEU A 385 17.92 -9.54 -15.44
CA LEU A 385 17.24 -10.74 -15.93
C LEU A 385 17.66 -11.11 -17.35
N ASP A 386 18.28 -10.19 -18.10
CA ASP A 386 18.51 -10.30 -19.55
C ASP A 386 17.23 -10.67 -20.32
N CYS A 387 16.07 -10.24 -19.84
CA CYS A 387 14.75 -10.64 -20.31
C CYS A 387 13.93 -9.42 -20.76
N PRO A 388 13.18 -9.49 -21.87
CA PRO A 388 12.23 -8.45 -22.23
C PRO A 388 11.11 -8.34 -21.19
N ILE A 389 10.69 -7.10 -20.92
CA ILE A 389 9.58 -6.77 -20.03
C ILE A 389 8.52 -6.01 -20.83
N LEU A 390 7.28 -6.52 -20.83
CA LEU A 390 6.11 -5.86 -21.38
C LEU A 390 5.28 -5.27 -20.25
N SER A 391 5.35 -3.95 -20.05
CA SER A 391 4.58 -3.25 -19.01
C SER A 391 3.28 -2.69 -19.58
N VAL A 392 2.13 -3.01 -18.99
CA VAL A 392 0.81 -2.55 -19.49
C VAL A 392 0.46 -1.18 -18.91
N ASP A 393 0.14 -0.21 -19.77
CA ASP A 393 -0.40 1.11 -19.42
C ASP A 393 -1.93 1.03 -19.47
N TYR A 394 -2.50 0.41 -18.44
CA TYR A 394 -3.94 0.22 -18.35
C TYR A 394 -4.67 1.52 -17.98
N SER A 395 -5.94 1.60 -18.34
CA SER A 395 -6.83 2.72 -18.11
C SER A 395 -7.16 2.86 -16.63
N LEU A 396 -7.20 4.10 -16.14
CA LEU A 396 -7.27 4.42 -14.73
C LEU A 396 -8.66 4.86 -14.29
N ALA A 397 -9.05 4.51 -13.06
CA ALA A 397 -10.18 5.08 -12.38
C ALA A 397 -9.93 6.57 -12.00
N PRO A 398 -10.98 7.41 -11.90
CA PRO A 398 -12.40 7.10 -12.11
C PRO A 398 -12.84 7.13 -13.59
N GLN A 399 -11.96 7.47 -14.53
CA GLN A 399 -12.32 7.58 -15.95
C GLN A 399 -12.69 6.22 -16.56
N ALA A 400 -12.04 5.17 -16.09
CA ALA A 400 -12.21 3.79 -16.53
C ALA A 400 -12.17 2.86 -15.31
N PRO A 401 -13.25 2.80 -14.51
CA PRO A 401 -13.29 1.97 -13.31
C PRO A 401 -13.31 0.48 -13.67
N PHE A 402 -13.25 -0.37 -12.65
CA PHE A 402 -13.37 -1.81 -12.78
C PHE A 402 -14.59 -2.23 -13.62
N PRO A 403 -14.47 -3.24 -14.50
CA PRO A 403 -13.31 -4.12 -14.70
C PRO A 403 -12.33 -3.67 -15.78
N ARG A 404 -12.32 -2.39 -16.21
CA ARG A 404 -11.58 -1.98 -17.42
C ARG A 404 -10.09 -2.29 -17.37
N ALA A 405 -9.40 -1.92 -16.29
CA ALA A 405 -7.97 -2.23 -16.13
C ALA A 405 -7.68 -3.74 -16.19
N LEU A 406 -8.54 -4.57 -15.59
CA LEU A 406 -8.42 -6.03 -15.63
C LEU A 406 -8.63 -6.58 -17.04
N GLU A 407 -9.60 -6.07 -17.80
CA GLU A 407 -9.80 -6.46 -19.20
C GLU A 407 -8.57 -6.14 -20.05
N GLU A 408 -7.99 -4.96 -19.88
CA GLU A 408 -6.80 -4.53 -20.64
C GLU A 408 -5.55 -5.33 -20.25
N CYS A 409 -5.35 -5.60 -18.95
CA CYS A 409 -4.24 -6.44 -18.48
C CYS A 409 -4.36 -7.88 -18.99
N PHE A 410 -5.56 -8.45 -18.97
CA PHE A 410 -5.82 -9.79 -19.50
C PHE A 410 -5.65 -9.84 -21.02
N TYR A 411 -6.17 -8.84 -21.74
CA TYR A 411 -6.04 -8.74 -23.19
C TYR A 411 -4.57 -8.61 -23.62
N ALA A 412 -3.80 -7.74 -22.95
CA ALA A 412 -2.36 -7.59 -23.20
C ALA A 412 -1.58 -8.87 -22.89
N TYR A 413 -1.92 -9.58 -21.80
CA TYR A 413 -1.33 -10.88 -21.49
C TYR A 413 -1.62 -11.92 -22.58
N ALA A 414 -2.87 -12.06 -23.00
CA ALA A 414 -3.28 -12.97 -24.07
C ALA A 414 -2.59 -12.63 -25.40
N TRP A 415 -2.49 -11.34 -25.73
CA TRP A 415 -1.78 -10.88 -26.91
C TRP A 415 -0.28 -11.22 -26.82
N ALA A 416 0.34 -11.05 -25.65
CA ALA A 416 1.73 -11.41 -25.42
C ALA A 416 1.98 -12.91 -25.59
N VAL A 417 1.08 -13.77 -25.09
CA VAL A 417 1.14 -15.23 -25.30
C VAL A 417 1.18 -15.59 -26.80
N GLN A 418 0.36 -14.92 -27.62
CA GLN A 418 0.33 -15.14 -29.08
C GLN A 418 1.57 -14.56 -29.80
N ASN A 419 2.15 -13.47 -29.27
CA ASN A 419 3.14 -12.65 -29.97
C ASN A 419 4.52 -12.61 -29.28
N CYS A 420 4.86 -13.58 -28.42
CA CYS A 420 6.13 -13.65 -27.69
C CYS A 420 7.36 -13.41 -28.58
N GLU A 421 7.32 -13.97 -29.79
CA GLU A 421 8.39 -13.84 -30.78
C GLU A 421 8.70 -12.39 -31.17
N GLN A 422 7.67 -11.53 -31.26
CA GLN A 422 7.80 -10.11 -31.58
C GLN A 422 8.32 -9.29 -30.39
N LEU A 423 8.19 -9.85 -29.19
CA LEU A 423 8.68 -9.25 -27.94
C LEU A 423 10.13 -9.64 -27.64
N GLY A 424 10.80 -10.41 -28.50
CA GLY A 424 12.16 -10.87 -28.29
C GLY A 424 12.25 -12.11 -27.39
N SER A 425 11.16 -12.88 -27.26
CA SER A 425 11.05 -14.07 -26.43
C SER A 425 10.59 -15.30 -27.22
N THR A 426 10.96 -16.51 -26.81
CA THR A 426 10.35 -17.75 -27.31
C THR A 426 9.05 -18.09 -26.57
N GLY A 427 8.78 -17.41 -25.45
CA GLY A 427 7.59 -17.64 -24.62
C GLY A 427 7.62 -18.95 -23.85
N GLU A 428 8.77 -19.62 -23.70
CA GLU A 428 8.89 -20.83 -22.89
C GLU A 428 8.52 -20.57 -21.42
N LYS A 429 8.85 -19.38 -20.91
CA LYS A 429 8.47 -18.93 -19.56
C LYS A 429 7.85 -17.54 -19.60
N ILE A 430 6.60 -17.42 -19.15
CA ILE A 430 5.90 -16.13 -19.05
C ILE A 430 5.56 -15.86 -17.59
N ILE A 431 6.18 -14.83 -17.01
CA ILE A 431 6.00 -14.44 -15.62
C ILE A 431 5.19 -13.15 -15.55
N VAL A 432 4.09 -13.16 -14.81
CA VAL A 432 3.35 -11.92 -14.50
C VAL A 432 3.89 -11.30 -13.22
N VAL A 433 4.08 -10.00 -13.21
CA VAL A 433 4.63 -9.25 -12.08
C VAL A 433 3.81 -8.00 -11.87
N GLY A 434 3.58 -7.63 -10.62
CA GLY A 434 2.99 -6.32 -10.34
C GLY A 434 3.15 -5.91 -8.90
N ASP A 435 3.07 -4.60 -8.67
CA ASP A 435 3.25 -4.00 -7.37
C ASP A 435 1.98 -3.27 -6.90
N SER A 436 1.62 -3.39 -5.62
CA SER A 436 0.41 -2.77 -5.05
C SER A 436 -0.88 -3.17 -5.81
N ALA A 437 -1.56 -2.21 -6.46
CA ALA A 437 -2.68 -2.44 -7.37
C ALA A 437 -2.29 -3.27 -8.61
N GLY A 438 -1.07 -3.14 -9.12
CA GLY A 438 -0.54 -4.01 -10.16
C GLY A 438 -0.37 -5.46 -9.69
N GLY A 439 -0.05 -5.66 -8.40
CA GLY A 439 -0.02 -7.00 -7.79
C GLY A 439 -1.40 -7.64 -7.72
N ASN A 440 -2.46 -6.84 -7.54
CA ASN A 440 -3.84 -7.29 -7.69
C ASN A 440 -4.13 -7.75 -9.12
N LEU A 441 -3.81 -6.89 -10.11
CA LEU A 441 -4.02 -7.20 -11.53
C LEU A 441 -3.20 -8.42 -11.97
N ALA A 442 -2.00 -8.63 -11.43
CA ALA A 442 -1.17 -9.79 -11.73
C ALA A 442 -1.84 -11.11 -11.33
N ILE A 443 -2.28 -11.24 -10.07
CA ILE A 443 -2.96 -12.46 -9.61
C ILE A 443 -4.33 -12.62 -10.28
N SER A 444 -5.07 -11.53 -10.49
CA SER A 444 -6.38 -11.55 -11.15
C SER A 444 -6.29 -11.94 -12.63
N THR A 445 -5.26 -11.48 -13.35
CA THR A 445 -4.99 -11.91 -14.74
C THR A 445 -4.60 -13.38 -14.79
N ALA A 446 -3.81 -13.87 -13.84
CA ALA A 446 -3.45 -15.29 -13.75
C ALA A 446 -4.69 -16.17 -13.49
N MET A 447 -5.54 -15.78 -12.52
CA MET A 447 -6.83 -16.43 -12.26
C MET A 447 -7.73 -16.41 -13.50
N ARG A 448 -7.80 -15.26 -14.19
CA ARG A 448 -8.62 -15.10 -15.39
C ARG A 448 -8.12 -15.99 -16.52
N ALA A 449 -6.82 -16.04 -16.78
CA ALA A 449 -6.22 -16.93 -17.78
C ALA A 449 -6.56 -18.40 -17.54
N ALA A 450 -6.40 -18.87 -16.30
CA ALA A 450 -6.78 -20.23 -15.93
C ALA A 450 -8.29 -20.49 -16.16
N SER A 451 -9.15 -19.58 -15.71
CA SER A 451 -10.61 -19.72 -15.86
C SER A 451 -11.10 -19.62 -17.31
N PHE A 452 -10.38 -18.87 -18.15
CA PHE A 452 -10.74 -18.65 -19.56
C PHE A 452 -10.21 -19.77 -20.47
N GLY A 453 -9.44 -20.72 -19.92
CA GLY A 453 -8.91 -21.87 -20.67
C GLY A 453 -7.76 -21.52 -21.61
N ILE A 454 -7.06 -20.41 -21.39
CA ILE A 454 -5.81 -20.09 -22.11
C ILE A 454 -4.61 -20.40 -21.25
N ARG A 455 -3.41 -20.47 -21.86
CA ARG A 455 -2.17 -20.73 -21.13
C ARG A 455 -2.04 -19.78 -19.92
N PRO A 456 -2.03 -20.29 -18.67
CA PRO A 456 -1.78 -19.46 -17.49
C PRO A 456 -0.30 -19.05 -17.43
N PRO A 457 0.03 -17.97 -16.71
CA PRO A 457 1.43 -17.61 -16.48
C PRO A 457 2.19 -18.76 -15.80
N ASP A 458 3.46 -18.94 -16.15
CA ASP A 458 4.34 -19.93 -15.50
C ASP A 458 4.63 -19.57 -14.03
N GLY A 459 4.47 -18.29 -13.68
CA GLY A 459 4.55 -17.80 -12.31
C GLY A 459 4.03 -16.38 -12.16
N ALA A 460 3.71 -16.00 -10.93
CA ALA A 460 3.30 -14.66 -10.55
C ALA A 460 4.18 -14.11 -9.41
N VAL A 461 4.74 -12.92 -9.58
CA VAL A 461 5.48 -12.21 -8.52
C VAL A 461 4.68 -10.98 -8.08
N LEU A 462 4.17 -11.02 -6.86
CA LEU A 462 3.27 -10.02 -6.29
C LEU A 462 4.03 -9.18 -5.25
N VAL A 463 4.25 -7.91 -5.52
CA VAL A 463 5.00 -7.02 -4.61
C VAL A 463 4.01 -6.14 -3.83
N TYR A 464 4.01 -6.27 -2.51
CA TYR A 464 3.09 -5.65 -1.54
C TYR A 464 1.63 -5.55 -2.08
N PRO A 465 1.04 -6.67 -2.53
CA PRO A 465 -0.20 -6.64 -3.30
C PRO A 465 -1.40 -6.21 -2.45
N CYS A 466 -2.32 -5.49 -3.08
CA CYS A 466 -3.65 -5.26 -2.53
C CYS A 466 -4.56 -6.44 -2.91
N THR A 467 -4.87 -7.34 -1.98
CA THR A 467 -5.72 -8.52 -2.28
C THR A 467 -7.10 -8.44 -1.65
N VAL A 468 -7.31 -7.45 -0.79
CA VAL A 468 -8.60 -7.07 -0.22
C VAL A 468 -8.83 -5.58 -0.51
N VAL A 469 -9.59 -5.31 -1.57
CA VAL A 469 -9.98 -3.96 -1.98
C VAL A 469 -11.31 -3.61 -1.29
N LYS A 470 -11.39 -3.92 0.01
CA LYS A 470 -12.54 -3.63 0.88
C LYS A 470 -12.05 -2.92 2.12
N TYR A 471 -12.84 -1.96 2.58
CA TYR A 471 -12.59 -1.32 3.86
C TYR A 471 -12.99 -2.26 5.02
N THR A 472 -12.04 -3.08 5.46
CA THR A 472 -12.18 -4.02 6.59
C THR A 472 -11.04 -3.82 7.60
N PRO A 473 -11.31 -3.86 8.92
CA PRO A 473 -10.27 -3.69 9.92
C PRO A 473 -9.29 -4.88 9.90
N SER A 474 -8.01 -4.56 10.02
CA SER A 474 -6.91 -5.49 10.26
C SER A 474 -5.84 -4.78 11.09
N PRO A 475 -4.97 -5.50 11.84
CA PRO A 475 -3.93 -4.85 12.61
C PRO A 475 -2.94 -4.08 11.73
N ALA A 476 -2.59 -4.58 10.53
CA ALA A 476 -1.74 -3.83 9.59
C ALA A 476 -2.43 -2.55 9.10
N ARG A 477 -3.76 -2.54 8.92
CA ARG A 477 -4.48 -1.34 8.49
C ARG A 477 -4.35 -0.17 9.46
N LEU A 478 -4.07 -0.44 10.74
CA LEU A 478 -3.79 0.62 11.73
C LEU A 478 -2.49 1.40 11.43
N LEU A 479 -1.56 0.83 10.66
CA LEU A 479 -0.34 1.52 10.21
C LEU A 479 -0.65 2.69 9.25
N SER A 480 -1.82 2.71 8.61
CA SER A 480 -2.21 3.81 7.71
C SER A 480 -2.37 5.16 8.42
N LEU A 481 -2.44 5.17 9.76
CA LEU A 481 -2.37 6.39 10.58
C LEU A 481 -1.01 7.08 10.56
N MET A 482 0.05 6.34 10.22
CA MET A 482 1.43 6.81 10.23
C MET A 482 2.18 6.54 8.92
N ASP A 483 1.49 5.99 7.91
CA ASP A 483 2.03 5.74 6.59
C ASP A 483 1.76 6.93 5.66
N PRO A 484 2.80 7.67 5.23
CA PRO A 484 2.63 8.86 4.39
C PRO A 484 2.33 8.52 2.93
N LEU A 485 2.47 7.26 2.52
CA LEU A 485 2.26 6.80 1.14
C LEU A 485 0.90 6.13 0.97
N LEU A 486 0.42 5.43 2.00
CA LEU A 486 -0.88 4.79 1.99
C LEU A 486 -1.74 5.19 3.21
N PRO A 487 -2.03 6.49 3.39
CA PRO A 487 -2.91 6.94 4.46
C PRO A 487 -4.36 6.51 4.20
N VAL A 488 -5.16 6.33 5.25
CA VAL A 488 -6.57 5.90 5.17
C VAL A 488 -7.35 6.66 4.09
N GLY A 489 -7.29 7.99 4.12
CA GLY A 489 -8.06 8.83 3.21
C GLY A 489 -7.68 8.65 1.73
N LEU A 490 -6.45 8.23 1.43
CA LEU A 490 -6.05 7.87 0.08
C LEU A 490 -6.63 6.51 -0.33
N MET A 491 -6.53 5.50 0.54
CA MET A 491 -7.10 4.18 0.29
C MET A 491 -8.60 4.29 -0.03
N THR A 492 -9.34 5.02 0.80
CA THR A 492 -10.78 5.29 0.64
C THR A 492 -11.10 5.95 -0.69
N ARG A 493 -10.27 6.87 -1.20
CA ARG A 493 -10.52 7.52 -2.50
C ARG A 493 -10.21 6.64 -3.69
N CYS A 494 -9.16 5.83 -3.61
CA CYS A 494 -8.85 4.86 -4.66
C CYS A 494 -10.03 3.89 -4.81
N LEU A 495 -10.55 3.41 -3.68
CA LEU A 495 -11.79 2.62 -3.65
C LEU A 495 -12.98 3.37 -4.25
N ALA A 496 -13.13 4.67 -3.96
CA ALA A 496 -14.29 5.43 -4.43
C ALA A 496 -14.23 5.68 -5.94
N GLY A 497 -13.02 5.85 -6.49
CA GLY A 497 -12.81 5.94 -7.93
C GLY A 497 -13.36 4.73 -8.69
N GLU A 498 -13.26 3.54 -8.08
CA GLU A 498 -13.80 2.29 -8.63
C GLU A 498 -15.34 2.19 -8.56
N GLU A 499 -16.01 3.03 -7.77
CA GLU A 499 -17.47 2.98 -7.56
C GLU A 499 -18.24 4.04 -8.37
N VAL A 500 -17.69 5.26 -8.55
CA VAL A 500 -18.43 6.48 -8.96
C VAL A 500 -19.11 6.42 -10.35
N CYS A 501 -18.90 5.38 -11.16
CA CYS A 501 -19.62 5.21 -12.43
C CYS A 501 -20.71 4.11 -12.41
N GLY A 502 -20.92 3.42 -11.28
CA GLY A 502 -21.98 2.42 -11.10
C GLY A 502 -23.40 3.01 -10.92
N SER A 503 -23.52 4.32 -10.72
CA SER A 503 -24.82 5.00 -10.55
C SER A 503 -25.36 5.58 -11.85
N SER A 504 -25.57 4.72 -12.85
CA SER A 504 -26.62 4.93 -13.85
C SER A 504 -27.66 3.82 -13.65
N PRO A 505 -28.93 4.14 -13.31
CA PRO A 505 -29.93 3.15 -12.99
C PRO A 505 -30.45 2.51 -14.30
N THR A 506 -29.67 1.61 -14.87
CA THR A 506 -30.13 0.64 -15.84
C THR A 506 -29.61 -0.72 -15.41
N LEU A 507 -30.52 -1.50 -14.82
CA LEU A 507 -30.33 -2.90 -14.45
C LEU A 507 -29.72 -3.70 -15.61
N ALA A 508 -28.55 -4.30 -15.37
CA ALA A 508 -28.11 -5.49 -16.08
C ALA A 508 -27.73 -6.55 -15.04
N THR A 509 -28.71 -7.34 -14.63
CA THR A 509 -28.51 -8.60 -13.91
C THR A 509 -27.77 -9.57 -14.82
N SER A 510 -26.54 -9.97 -14.48
CA SER A 510 -25.94 -11.19 -15.02
C SER A 510 -25.39 -12.03 -13.86
N SER A 511 -25.93 -13.23 -13.75
CA SER A 511 -25.41 -14.31 -12.91
C SER A 511 -24.48 -15.19 -13.76
N PRO A 512 -23.57 -15.95 -13.15
CA PRO A 512 -22.36 -16.43 -13.79
C PRO A 512 -22.59 -17.76 -14.53
N THR A 513 -23.25 -17.73 -15.67
CA THR A 513 -23.16 -18.76 -16.72
C THR A 513 -23.84 -18.21 -17.98
N GLY A 514 -23.11 -18.11 -19.10
CA GLY A 514 -23.65 -18.00 -20.47
C GLY A 514 -24.74 -16.96 -20.74
N TRP A 515 -24.36 -15.85 -21.37
CA TRP A 515 -25.30 -14.80 -21.81
C TRP A 515 -26.25 -15.28 -22.93
N VAL A 516 -27.48 -15.73 -22.60
CA VAL A 516 -28.69 -15.65 -23.46
C VAL A 516 -29.96 -15.64 -22.57
N GLY A 517 -30.89 -14.70 -22.78
CA GLY A 517 -32.02 -14.42 -21.89
C GLY A 517 -33.33 -15.20 -22.11
N VAL A 518 -34.28 -15.04 -21.17
CA VAL A 518 -35.77 -14.98 -21.30
C VAL A 518 -36.38 -14.69 -19.90
N SER A 519 -37.32 -13.75 -19.83
CA SER A 519 -37.94 -13.19 -18.60
C SER A 519 -39.25 -13.90 -18.21
N ILE A 520 -39.51 -14.15 -16.92
CA ILE A 520 -40.88 -14.16 -16.31
C ILE A 520 -40.82 -13.69 -14.82
N ILE A 521 -41.71 -12.76 -14.49
CA ILE A 521 -41.92 -12.04 -13.21
C ILE A 521 -42.59 -12.91 -12.13
N ARG A 522 -42.26 -12.69 -10.83
CA ARG A 522 -43.20 -12.65 -9.66
C ARG A 522 -42.51 -12.21 -8.36
N THR A 523 -42.92 -11.07 -7.79
CA THR A 523 -42.75 -10.64 -6.38
C THR A 523 -43.76 -11.39 -5.48
N PRO A 524 -43.54 -11.64 -4.16
CA PRO A 524 -43.66 -10.63 -3.05
C PRO A 524 -42.86 -11.04 -1.74
N PRO A 525 -43.24 -10.66 -0.50
CA PRO A 525 -43.33 -9.33 0.16
C PRO A 525 -42.40 -9.18 1.42
N THR A 526 -42.25 -7.94 1.90
CA THR A 526 -41.64 -7.55 3.20
C THR A 526 -42.50 -7.94 4.42
N PRO A 527 -41.91 -8.14 5.62
CA PRO A 527 -42.22 -7.30 6.80
C PRO A 527 -41.07 -7.25 7.87
N PRO A 528 -41.27 -6.77 9.13
CA PRO A 528 -41.28 -5.36 9.54
C PRO A 528 -40.22 -5.00 10.61
N VAL A 529 -40.10 -3.70 10.88
CA VAL A 529 -39.29 -3.03 11.91
C VAL A 529 -39.70 -3.44 13.33
N ILE A 530 -38.73 -3.75 14.20
CA ILE A 530 -38.92 -3.82 15.66
C ILE A 530 -37.84 -2.97 16.35
N SER A 531 -38.32 -2.10 17.24
CA SER A 531 -37.59 -1.18 18.10
C SER A 531 -37.25 -1.79 19.46
N ASN A 532 -36.22 -1.22 20.08
CA ASN A 532 -35.85 -1.25 21.51
C ASN A 532 -35.33 -2.57 22.10
N ILE A 533 -34.02 -2.61 22.41
CA ILE A 533 -33.49 -3.39 23.54
C ILE A 533 -32.40 -2.56 24.25
N CYS A 534 -32.63 -2.29 25.55
CA CYS A 534 -31.68 -1.74 26.52
C CYS A 534 -30.68 -2.83 26.96
N PHE A 535 -29.42 -2.48 27.18
CA PHE A 535 -28.43 -3.35 27.84
C PHE A 535 -28.33 -3.00 29.34
N TYR A 536 -28.51 -4.01 30.19
CA TYR A 536 -28.29 -3.98 31.63
C TYR A 536 -26.85 -4.41 31.96
N GLU A 537 -26.23 -3.70 32.91
CA GLU A 537 -24.98 -4.06 33.58
C GLU A 537 -25.17 -5.23 34.56
N ASN A 538 -24.25 -6.20 34.55
CA ASN A 538 -23.55 -6.71 35.74
C ASN A 538 -22.73 -7.95 35.35
N ASP A 539 -21.40 -7.84 35.35
CA ASP A 539 -20.60 -8.94 35.89
C ASP A 539 -19.37 -8.39 36.61
N ARG A 540 -19.37 -8.57 37.93
CA ARG A 540 -18.35 -8.09 38.86
C ARG A 540 -17.32 -9.20 39.05
N ASN A 541 -16.18 -9.16 38.34
CA ASN A 541 -14.88 -9.68 38.81
C ASN A 541 -13.71 -9.48 37.83
N CYS A 542 -13.61 -8.31 37.20
CA CYS A 542 -12.36 -7.87 36.58
C CYS A 542 -12.24 -6.34 36.73
N GLN A 543 -11.67 -5.87 37.85
CA GLN A 543 -11.34 -4.45 38.02
C GLN A 543 -10.06 -4.15 37.22
N ILE A 544 -10.19 -4.04 35.90
CA ILE A 544 -9.32 -3.18 35.10
C ILE A 544 -9.82 -1.77 35.37
N ILE A 545 -8.95 -0.92 35.93
CA ILE A 545 -9.24 0.48 36.17
C ILE A 545 -9.45 1.14 34.80
N TYR A 546 -10.71 1.31 34.40
CA TYR A 546 -11.12 2.23 33.35
C TYR A 546 -10.75 3.64 33.81
N LEU A 547 -9.58 4.12 33.41
CA LEU A 547 -9.32 5.56 33.42
C LEU A 547 -10.20 6.17 32.32
N ASN A 548 -11.19 6.95 32.75
CA ASN A 548 -12.07 7.78 31.91
C ASN A 548 -11.28 8.39 30.74
N LEU A 549 -11.51 7.87 29.54
CA LEU A 549 -11.08 8.47 28.28
C LEU A 549 -11.95 9.67 27.88
N GLU A 550 -12.98 10.00 28.67
CA GLU A 550 -13.86 11.16 28.45
C GLU A 550 -13.19 12.53 28.70
N GLU A 551 -12.02 12.58 29.34
CA GLU A 551 -11.30 13.84 29.62
C GLU A 551 -10.01 14.02 28.79
N MET A 552 -9.94 13.46 27.59
CA MET A 552 -9.04 14.04 26.58
C MET A 552 -9.72 15.32 26.06
N PRO A 553 -9.01 16.46 25.90
CA PRO A 553 -9.53 17.54 25.08
C PRO A 553 -9.59 17.01 23.65
N THR A 554 -10.69 16.38 23.29
CA THR A 554 -11.16 16.32 21.92
C THR A 554 -11.12 17.76 21.45
N SER A 555 -10.21 18.10 20.54
CA SER A 555 -10.30 19.34 19.81
C SER A 555 -11.75 19.44 19.36
N THR A 556 -12.45 20.51 19.75
CA THR A 556 -13.85 20.81 19.46
C THR A 556 -14.13 21.05 17.96
N PHE A 557 -13.30 20.46 17.09
CA PHE A 557 -13.43 20.43 15.66
C PHE A 557 -13.61 18.97 15.22
N GLU A 558 -14.80 18.71 14.66
CA GLU A 558 -15.13 17.59 13.75
C GLU A 558 -15.53 16.22 14.31
N VAL A 559 -16.52 16.18 15.22
CA VAL A 559 -17.48 15.06 15.24
C VAL A 559 -18.65 15.31 14.27
N GLN A 560 -18.85 16.54 13.81
CA GLN A 560 -20.01 16.93 12.99
C GLN A 560 -19.91 16.64 11.48
N ASN A 561 -18.79 16.13 10.97
CA ASN A 561 -18.62 15.90 9.52
C ASN A 561 -18.75 14.44 9.06
N PHE A 562 -18.84 13.46 9.96
CA PHE A 562 -19.12 12.07 9.59
C PHE A 562 -20.61 11.79 9.71
N SER A 563 -21.37 12.41 8.80
CA SER A 563 -22.76 12.05 8.54
C SER A 563 -22.84 10.66 7.90
N SER A 564 -24.04 10.09 7.80
CA SER A 564 -24.40 8.85 7.08
C SER A 564 -24.05 8.82 5.57
N HIS A 565 -23.22 9.75 5.11
CA HIS A 565 -22.69 9.93 3.76
C HIS A 565 -21.15 9.86 3.72
N SER A 566 -20.50 9.33 4.77
CA SER A 566 -19.05 9.06 4.73
C SER A 566 -18.72 8.17 3.52
N PRO A 567 -17.68 8.47 2.72
CA PRO A 567 -17.24 7.61 1.63
C PRO A 567 -17.09 6.14 2.06
N LEU A 568 -16.68 5.90 3.32
CA LEU A 568 -16.56 4.57 3.92
C LEU A 568 -17.87 3.77 3.91
N HIS A 569 -19.00 4.44 4.13
CA HIS A 569 -20.32 3.82 4.18
C HIS A 569 -20.78 3.34 2.79
N LEU A 570 -20.44 4.10 1.73
CA LEU A 570 -20.74 3.75 0.33
C LEU A 570 -19.85 2.58 -0.13
N LEU A 571 -18.55 2.67 0.14
CA LEU A 571 -17.54 1.71 -0.30
C LEU A 571 -17.72 0.30 0.22
N ARG A 572 -18.22 0.14 1.45
CA ARG A 572 -18.41 -1.19 2.05
C ARG A 572 -19.56 -1.96 1.39
N ARG A 573 -20.54 -1.25 0.82
CA ARG A 573 -21.72 -1.84 0.15
C ARG A 573 -21.52 -2.04 -1.35
N ALA A 574 -20.46 -1.49 -1.92
CA ALA A 574 -20.16 -1.64 -3.33
C ALA A 574 -19.92 -3.13 -3.66
N ALA A 575 -20.79 -3.71 -4.49
CA ALA A 575 -20.66 -5.13 -4.87
C ALA A 575 -19.30 -5.45 -5.52
N VAL A 576 -18.68 -4.44 -6.14
CA VAL A 576 -17.36 -4.54 -6.77
C VAL A 576 -16.26 -4.96 -5.78
N VAL A 577 -16.31 -4.53 -4.51
CA VAL A 577 -15.25 -4.85 -3.54
C VAL A 577 -15.27 -6.32 -3.11
N LYS A 578 -16.38 -7.02 -3.35
CA LYS A 578 -16.51 -8.48 -3.14
C LYS A 578 -16.23 -9.29 -4.40
N ASN A 579 -16.03 -8.63 -5.54
CA ASN A 579 -15.73 -9.34 -6.78
C ASN A 579 -14.37 -10.05 -6.63
N PRO A 580 -14.25 -11.34 -6.98
CA PRO A 580 -13.02 -12.12 -6.77
C PRO A 580 -11.83 -11.63 -7.59
N TYR A 581 -12.04 -10.86 -8.66
CA TYR A 581 -10.95 -10.24 -9.42
C TYR A 581 -10.57 -8.84 -8.91
N MET A 582 -11.41 -8.22 -8.10
CA MET A 582 -11.10 -6.97 -7.41
C MET A 582 -10.50 -7.25 -6.03
N SER A 583 -11.03 -8.22 -5.31
CA SER A 583 -10.46 -8.73 -4.05
C SER A 583 -10.12 -10.21 -4.19
N PRO A 584 -8.95 -10.56 -4.78
CA PRO A 584 -8.49 -11.95 -4.96
C PRO A 584 -8.54 -12.80 -3.69
N LEU A 585 -8.36 -12.22 -2.51
CA LEU A 585 -8.46 -12.97 -1.25
C LEU A 585 -9.87 -13.51 -1.00
N MET A 586 -10.89 -13.00 -1.69
CA MET A 586 -12.29 -13.45 -1.62
C MET A 586 -12.68 -14.39 -2.76
N ALA A 587 -11.73 -14.79 -3.63
CA ALA A 587 -12.00 -15.74 -4.71
C ALA A 587 -12.48 -17.11 -4.20
N SER A 588 -13.09 -17.93 -5.05
CA SER A 588 -13.37 -19.32 -4.65
C SER A 588 -12.07 -20.14 -4.62
N ASP A 589 -12.07 -21.25 -3.89
CA ASP A 589 -10.90 -22.12 -3.81
C ASP A 589 -10.55 -22.70 -5.18
N GLU A 590 -11.54 -22.97 -6.04
CA GLU A 590 -11.34 -23.46 -7.41
C GLU A 590 -10.59 -22.43 -8.28
N MET A 591 -10.92 -21.14 -8.14
CA MET A 591 -10.24 -20.07 -8.90
C MET A 591 -8.76 -19.95 -8.49
N LEU A 592 -8.47 -20.09 -7.20
CA LEU A 592 -7.11 -19.98 -6.67
C LEU A 592 -6.28 -21.23 -6.94
N ALA A 593 -6.89 -22.41 -6.88
CA ALA A 593 -6.23 -23.69 -7.19
C ALA A 593 -5.73 -23.78 -8.65
N GLY A 594 -6.29 -22.97 -9.56
CA GLY A 594 -5.83 -22.86 -10.95
C GLY A 594 -4.52 -22.10 -11.14
N LEU A 595 -3.92 -21.54 -10.08
CA LEU A 595 -2.66 -20.79 -10.16
C LEU A 595 -1.43 -21.73 -10.16
N THR A 596 -0.43 -21.40 -10.99
CA THR A 596 0.78 -22.23 -11.18
C THR A 596 1.76 -22.13 -10.00
N ARG A 597 2.37 -20.94 -9.82
CA ARG A 597 3.35 -20.65 -8.76
C ARG A 597 3.28 -19.16 -8.43
N VAL A 598 3.31 -18.81 -7.15
CA VAL A 598 3.18 -17.42 -6.69
C VAL A 598 4.32 -17.07 -5.72
N SER A 599 4.99 -15.95 -5.92
CA SER A 599 5.91 -15.37 -4.94
C SER A 599 5.33 -14.04 -4.47
N ILE A 600 5.19 -13.86 -3.16
CA ILE A 600 4.66 -12.66 -2.55
C ILE A 600 5.77 -11.97 -1.76
N ILE A 601 6.02 -10.70 -2.05
CA ILE A 601 6.99 -9.87 -1.34
C ILE A 601 6.23 -8.77 -0.61
N GLY A 602 5.98 -8.94 0.69
CA GLY A 602 5.34 -7.94 1.54
C GLY A 602 6.34 -7.11 2.34
N CYS A 603 5.88 -6.07 3.03
CA CYS A 603 6.70 -5.26 3.95
C CYS A 603 6.16 -5.35 5.37
N HIS A 604 7.04 -5.42 6.36
CA HIS A 604 6.60 -5.37 7.75
C HIS A 604 5.87 -4.08 8.12
N LEU A 605 6.25 -2.94 7.54
CA LEU A 605 5.68 -1.63 7.89
C LEU A 605 4.79 -1.09 6.75
N ASP A 606 3.88 -1.94 6.27
CA ASP A 606 2.92 -1.62 5.22
C ASP A 606 1.49 -1.92 5.69
N PRO A 607 0.53 -1.01 5.49
CA PRO A 607 -0.87 -1.29 5.73
C PRO A 607 -1.41 -2.54 4.99
N LEU A 608 -0.83 -2.96 3.87
CA LEU A 608 -1.21 -4.17 3.09
C LEU A 608 -0.47 -5.44 3.54
N LEU A 609 0.26 -5.43 4.65
CA LEU A 609 0.97 -6.62 5.13
C LEU A 609 0.03 -7.81 5.33
N ASP A 610 -1.12 -7.59 5.97
CA ASP A 610 -2.07 -8.66 6.28
C ASP A 610 -2.70 -9.26 5.00
N ASP A 611 -2.87 -8.47 3.94
CA ASP A 611 -3.28 -8.94 2.61
C ASP A 611 -2.27 -9.97 2.07
N SER A 612 -0.98 -9.66 2.19
CA SER A 612 0.11 -10.51 1.70
C SER A 612 0.17 -11.83 2.49
N VAL A 613 0.10 -11.74 3.83
CA VAL A 613 0.17 -12.90 4.72
C VAL A 613 -1.04 -13.82 4.53
N MET A 614 -2.25 -13.25 4.48
CA MET A 614 -3.48 -14.05 4.33
C MET A 614 -3.60 -14.67 2.94
N MET A 615 -3.20 -13.96 1.87
CA MET A 615 -3.16 -14.53 0.53
C MET A 615 -2.16 -15.68 0.45
N ALA A 616 -0.93 -15.48 0.94
CA ALA A 616 0.08 -16.53 0.95
C ALA A 616 -0.40 -17.77 1.73
N ARG A 617 -1.06 -17.56 2.87
CA ARG A 617 -1.61 -18.65 3.69
C ARG A 617 -2.67 -19.42 2.91
N ARG A 618 -3.62 -18.70 2.31
CA ARG A 618 -4.71 -19.32 1.54
C ARG A 618 -4.19 -20.14 0.37
N LEU A 619 -3.23 -19.62 -0.40
CA LEU A 619 -2.61 -20.34 -1.51
C LEU A 619 -1.88 -21.61 -1.04
N ARG A 620 -1.12 -21.52 0.07
CA ARG A 620 -0.42 -22.67 0.64
C ARG A 620 -1.40 -23.75 1.10
N ASP A 621 -2.47 -23.37 1.77
CA ASP A 621 -3.46 -24.30 2.32
C ASP A 621 -4.22 -25.02 1.19
N LEU A 622 -4.33 -24.39 0.00
CA LEU A 622 -4.85 -24.99 -1.24
C LEU A 622 -3.80 -25.83 -2.01
N GLY A 623 -2.55 -25.90 -1.54
CA GLY A 623 -1.47 -26.63 -2.20
C GLY A 623 -0.86 -25.92 -3.41
N VAL A 624 -1.18 -24.64 -3.65
CA VAL A 624 -0.53 -23.83 -4.68
C VAL A 624 0.91 -23.53 -4.24
N PRO A 625 1.92 -23.79 -5.08
CA PRO A 625 3.31 -23.45 -4.78
C PRO A 625 3.46 -21.95 -4.51
N VAL A 626 3.66 -21.58 -3.24
CA VAL A 626 3.76 -20.18 -2.81
C VAL A 626 4.95 -19.95 -1.89
N ASP A 627 5.67 -18.85 -2.12
CA ASP A 627 6.67 -18.33 -1.19
C ASP A 627 6.31 -16.90 -0.74
N LEU A 628 6.52 -16.62 0.55
CA LEU A 628 6.31 -15.31 1.16
C LEU A 628 7.63 -14.77 1.67
N HIS A 629 7.99 -13.56 1.22
CA HIS A 629 9.14 -12.82 1.71
C HIS A 629 8.66 -11.49 2.31
N LEU A 630 9.04 -11.22 3.55
CA LEU A 630 8.70 -9.97 4.22
C LEU A 630 9.96 -9.12 4.37
N VAL A 631 9.95 -7.92 3.83
CA VAL A 631 11.06 -6.98 3.93
C VAL A 631 10.93 -6.11 5.17
N ASP A 632 12.06 -5.89 5.83
CA ASP A 632 12.15 -5.12 7.06
C ASP A 632 12.20 -3.62 6.80
N ASP A 633 11.53 -2.86 7.67
CA ASP A 633 11.73 -1.41 7.82
C ASP A 633 11.54 -0.53 6.57
N LEU A 634 10.87 -1.05 5.55
CA LEU A 634 10.49 -0.35 4.33
C LEU A 634 8.98 -0.05 4.30
N PRO A 635 8.56 1.08 3.70
CA PRO A 635 7.15 1.41 3.54
C PRO A 635 6.50 0.64 2.38
N HIS A 636 5.18 0.82 2.25
CA HIS A 636 4.48 0.53 1.00
C HIS A 636 5.15 1.23 -0.19
N GLY A 637 5.19 0.60 -1.36
CA GLY A 637 5.75 1.23 -2.57
C GLY A 637 7.28 1.35 -2.59
N PHE A 638 8.01 0.55 -1.80
CA PHE A 638 9.48 0.65 -1.68
C PHE A 638 10.22 0.60 -3.02
N LEU A 639 9.68 -0.06 -4.06
CA LEU A 639 10.35 -0.17 -5.36
C LEU A 639 10.65 1.20 -5.97
N ASN A 640 9.77 2.19 -5.74
CA ASN A 640 9.94 3.56 -6.23
C ASN A 640 11.09 4.32 -5.55
N PHE A 641 11.65 3.76 -4.47
CA PHE A 641 12.76 4.34 -3.70
C PHE A 641 14.11 3.65 -3.94
N ALA A 642 14.19 2.72 -4.89
CA ALA A 642 15.41 1.95 -5.12
C ALA A 642 16.63 2.83 -5.49
N LEU A 643 16.43 4.01 -6.07
CA LEU A 643 17.51 4.99 -6.31
C LEU A 643 17.92 5.80 -5.08
N LEU A 644 17.07 5.87 -4.06
CA LEU A 644 17.22 6.77 -2.91
C LEU A 644 17.57 6.03 -1.61
N SER A 645 17.28 4.73 -1.53
CA SER A 645 17.51 3.89 -0.35
C SER A 645 18.20 2.58 -0.75
N MET A 646 19.27 2.25 -0.02
CA MET A 646 20.01 1.01 -0.22
C MET A 646 19.15 -0.22 0.13
N GLU A 647 18.40 -0.16 1.22
CA GLU A 647 17.48 -1.19 1.65
C GLU A 647 16.35 -1.38 0.62
N ALA A 648 15.81 -0.29 0.07
CA ALA A 648 14.83 -0.36 -1.02
C ALA A 648 15.44 -0.99 -2.30
N ARG A 649 16.71 -0.69 -2.61
CA ARG A 649 17.44 -1.32 -3.71
C ARG A 649 17.60 -2.82 -3.50
N GLN A 650 18.03 -3.23 -2.31
CA GLN A 650 18.20 -4.65 -1.97
C GLN A 650 16.87 -5.41 -2.04
N ALA A 651 15.77 -4.78 -1.63
CA ALA A 651 14.43 -5.33 -1.77
C ALA A 651 13.98 -5.41 -3.24
N ALA A 652 14.29 -4.41 -4.07
CA ALA A 652 14.06 -4.48 -5.52
C ALA A 652 14.88 -5.60 -6.19
N ASP A 653 16.12 -5.81 -5.75
CA ASP A 653 16.95 -6.92 -6.23
C ASP A 653 16.41 -8.28 -5.79
N LEU A 654 15.79 -8.35 -4.60
CA LEU A 654 15.08 -9.55 -4.15
C LEU A 654 13.90 -9.87 -5.10
N CYS A 655 13.08 -8.88 -5.45
CA CYS A 655 12.01 -9.06 -6.43
C CYS A 655 12.56 -9.56 -7.77
N GLY A 656 13.65 -8.97 -8.27
CA GLY A 656 14.35 -9.43 -9.47
C GLY A 656 14.82 -10.89 -9.37
N ARG A 657 15.41 -11.30 -8.24
CA ARG A 657 15.79 -12.69 -8.00
C ARG A 657 14.59 -13.63 -8.03
N LYS A 658 13.46 -13.24 -7.44
CA LYS A 658 12.23 -14.04 -7.44
C LYS A 658 11.65 -14.24 -8.84
N ILE A 659 11.73 -13.23 -9.69
CA ILE A 659 11.39 -13.35 -11.11
C ILE A 659 12.36 -14.34 -11.78
N ARG A 660 13.67 -14.19 -11.56
CA ARG A 660 14.69 -15.10 -12.12
C ARG A 660 14.50 -16.56 -11.71
N ASP A 661 14.07 -16.82 -10.48
CA ASP A 661 13.81 -18.19 -9.97
C ASP A 661 12.62 -18.88 -10.67
N MET A 662 11.84 -18.14 -11.48
CA MET A 662 10.70 -18.65 -12.26
C MET A 662 10.92 -18.63 -13.78
N LEU A 663 11.91 -17.85 -14.27
CA LEU A 663 12.40 -17.87 -15.65
C LEU A 663 13.33 -19.07 -15.87
#